data_AF-A0A519WHD7-F1
#
_entry.id   AF-A0A519WHD7-F1
#
_cell.length_a   1.000
_cell.length_b   1.000
_cell.length_c   1.000
_cell.angle_alpha   90.00
_cell.angle_beta   90.00
_cell.angle_gamma   90.00
#
_symmetry.space_group_name_H-M   'P 1'
#
loop_
_entity.id
_entity.type
_entity.pdbx_description
1 polymer ?
#
loop_
_entity_poly.entity_id
_entity_poly.type
_entity_poly.pdbx_seq_one_letter_code
_entity_poly.pdbx_strand_id
1 'polypeptide(L)'
;NKSNRANGWQWAIMALGLLGLTIIFGSGPEGSGVKVNLFGVQPSEIVKYAIILFLAGFFASNEKFITEYRSWGKRWHFLSFALAAMLGAILMYLVLGDLGPAMVVCFTFIILFSFSRGDFMMMLVAIIVYTISVWFLNIWIASLVTVAVLALAMAFNKKQTSESAIMVIMVMAGFLLIDQIPYLDKLIPGPVNRLSERKSIWQDPWNNEVYGGDQVANGIWAMSGGGITGQGVGEGFAKTIPEAHTDMVLPAIGEEFGLAAILGIFILFLVFLNRAIVIGRQTGTPFLFYLSSGIGISMFVQFLLIAGGSTGALPLSGVALPFISYGGSSLVANMLAAGFILSISSIRGSALQMEYITKQQDKNLVPALLSASIAVVLLGVTVSKYVINNKKWVVQPSLVADRSGLRMFSYNPRIAILMNRLEAGQLYDRNGKILATSNPKLIRGQQNLLRKAGINYDLDSAVHKRVDRYYPFEAQTFFWTGDANSGVFNGSTNGYFAEYEHAAELRGFKTPTQSITAKANRYREDRFLPRGVKEMTVSKRDYAELAPLLLAGINSNEVLEFKKRNRNVKLSIDAQLQTALQQSMNRDDSLKKSRVSVVIMEDKTGDVLASAVYPLPPVKDWELLNMTTAEQNKLAGWYTTSDLGFTYATQPGSTAKVLTAMAA
;
A
#
# COMPACT_ATOMS: atom_id res chain seq x y z
N ASN A 1 39.23 -4.31 -41.43
CA ASN A 1 37.75 -4.35 -41.25
C ASN A 1 37.19 -5.28 -40.17
N LYS A 2 37.96 -6.18 -39.51
CA LYS A 2 37.43 -7.03 -38.42
C LYS A 2 37.33 -6.35 -37.03
N SER A 3 37.93 -5.18 -36.80
CA SER A 3 37.94 -4.53 -35.46
C SER A 3 36.64 -3.79 -35.10
N ASN A 4 35.83 -3.36 -36.06
CA ASN A 4 34.61 -2.59 -35.76
C ASN A 4 33.45 -3.44 -35.18
N ARG A 5 33.44 -4.76 -35.39
CA ARG A 5 32.35 -5.65 -34.93
C ARG A 5 32.48 -6.07 -33.45
N ALA A 6 33.68 -5.97 -32.86
CA ALA A 6 33.92 -6.42 -31.48
C ALA A 6 33.59 -5.38 -30.40
N ASN A 7 33.31 -4.12 -30.77
CA ASN A 7 33.19 -3.01 -29.82
C ASN A 7 31.81 -2.86 -29.18
N GLY A 8 30.85 -3.74 -29.47
CA GLY A 8 29.52 -3.76 -28.85
C GLY A 8 28.53 -2.67 -29.30
N TRP A 9 28.96 -1.64 -30.03
CA TRP A 9 28.13 -0.48 -30.44
C TRP A 9 26.82 -0.82 -31.15
N GLN A 10 26.78 -1.92 -31.90
CA GLN A 10 25.55 -2.42 -32.54
C GLN A 10 24.42 -2.66 -31.53
N TRP A 11 24.76 -3.12 -30.32
CA TRP A 11 23.78 -3.37 -29.26
C TRP A 11 23.27 -2.07 -28.63
N ALA A 12 24.12 -1.03 -28.54
CA ALA A 12 23.70 0.30 -28.11
C ALA A 12 22.76 0.95 -29.12
N ILE A 13 23.05 0.82 -30.43
CA ILE A 13 22.17 1.32 -31.50
C ILE A 13 20.82 0.58 -31.47
N MET A 14 20.84 -0.74 -31.29
CA MET A 14 19.62 -1.53 -31.14
C MET A 14 18.81 -1.10 -29.91
N ALA A 15 19.47 -0.89 -28.77
CA ALA A 15 18.85 -0.41 -27.54
C ALA A 15 18.18 0.97 -27.75
N LEU A 16 18.89 1.93 -28.33
CA LEU A 16 18.36 3.27 -28.63
C LEU A 16 17.22 3.20 -29.66
N GLY A 17 17.33 2.36 -30.68
CA GLY A 17 16.29 2.13 -31.67
C GLY A 17 15.01 1.56 -31.06
N LEU A 18 15.12 0.57 -30.18
CA LEU A 18 13.97 0.00 -29.45
C LEU A 18 13.31 1.02 -28.52
N LEU A 19 14.09 1.80 -27.77
CA LEU A 19 13.55 2.89 -26.94
C LEU A 19 12.85 3.94 -27.81
N GLY A 20 13.45 4.37 -28.92
CA GLY A 20 12.87 5.32 -29.85
C GLY A 20 11.55 4.83 -30.47
N LEU A 21 11.51 3.56 -30.91
CA LEU A 21 10.29 2.91 -31.40
C LEU A 21 9.20 2.88 -30.32
N THR A 22 9.57 2.63 -29.06
CA THR A 22 8.61 2.64 -27.94
C THR A 22 8.11 4.05 -27.63
N ILE A 23 8.94 5.08 -27.77
CA ILE A 23 8.50 6.47 -27.60
C ILE A 23 7.45 6.85 -28.66
N ILE A 24 7.62 6.37 -29.89
CA ILE A 24 6.73 6.70 -31.02
C ILE A 24 5.46 5.85 -30.99
N PHE A 25 5.59 4.53 -30.95
CA PHE A 25 4.50 3.56 -31.12
C PHE A 25 4.07 2.86 -29.82
N GLY A 26 4.71 3.17 -28.70
CA GLY A 26 4.40 2.54 -27.42
C GLY A 26 3.04 2.91 -26.88
N SER A 27 2.46 1.96 -26.17
CA SER A 27 1.20 2.06 -25.44
C SER A 27 1.46 1.90 -23.94
N GLY A 28 0.52 2.33 -23.11
CA GLY A 28 0.56 2.08 -21.68
C GLY A 28 -0.84 2.04 -21.08
N PRO A 29 -0.93 1.84 -19.75
CA PRO A 29 -2.21 1.77 -19.05
C PRO A 29 -3.04 3.04 -19.29
N GLU A 30 -4.35 2.87 -19.52
CA GLU A 30 -5.26 4.00 -19.81
C GLU A 30 -5.12 5.11 -18.76
N GLY A 31 -5.00 6.37 -19.23
CA GLY A 31 -4.95 7.54 -18.38
C GLY A 31 -3.62 7.81 -17.67
N SER A 32 -2.60 6.95 -17.80
CA SER A 32 -1.31 7.15 -17.10
C SER A 32 -0.31 8.04 -17.87
N GLY A 33 -0.50 8.23 -19.18
CA GLY A 33 0.44 8.97 -20.04
C GLY A 33 1.82 8.31 -20.20
N VAL A 34 1.93 7.03 -19.88
CA VAL A 34 3.18 6.23 -19.89
C VAL A 34 3.20 5.37 -21.15
N LYS A 35 4.38 5.14 -21.74
CA LYS A 35 4.56 4.29 -22.93
C LYS A 35 5.54 3.17 -22.60
N VAL A 36 5.03 2.06 -22.06
CA VAL A 36 5.85 0.93 -21.59
C VAL A 36 5.79 -0.29 -22.50
N ASN A 37 4.72 -0.44 -23.27
CA ASN A 37 4.47 -1.65 -24.07
C ASN A 37 4.53 -1.37 -25.57
N LEU A 38 5.27 -2.20 -26.29
CA LEU A 38 5.31 -2.22 -27.75
C LEU A 38 4.80 -3.59 -28.22
N PHE A 39 3.64 -3.62 -28.86
CA PHE A 39 2.99 -4.86 -29.33
C PHE A 39 2.84 -5.95 -28.24
N GLY A 40 2.55 -5.56 -26.99
CA GLY A 40 2.38 -6.49 -25.86
C GLY A 40 3.69 -6.96 -25.21
N VAL A 41 4.84 -6.50 -25.69
CA VAL A 41 6.16 -6.76 -25.09
C VAL A 41 6.68 -5.47 -24.46
N GLN A 42 7.28 -5.55 -23.27
CA GLN A 42 7.96 -4.42 -22.63
C GLN A 42 9.41 -4.32 -23.13
N PRO A 43 9.75 -3.35 -24.00
CA PRO A 43 11.07 -3.32 -24.65
C PRO A 43 12.18 -2.94 -23.68
N SER A 44 11.87 -2.24 -22.58
CA SER A 44 12.85 -1.85 -21.55
C SER A 44 13.56 -3.06 -20.93
N GLU A 45 12.89 -4.21 -20.86
CA GLU A 45 13.51 -5.46 -20.39
C GLU A 45 14.56 -6.00 -21.36
N ILE A 46 14.32 -5.89 -22.67
CA ILE A 46 15.27 -6.31 -23.72
C ILE A 46 16.43 -5.31 -23.81
N VAL A 47 16.12 -4.01 -23.76
CA VAL A 47 17.09 -2.92 -23.82
C VAL A 47 18.13 -3.04 -22.72
N LYS A 48 17.73 -3.39 -21.49
CA LYS A 48 18.64 -3.62 -20.37
C LYS A 48 19.73 -4.65 -20.70
N TYR A 49 19.35 -5.81 -21.25
CA TYR A 49 20.32 -6.85 -21.62
C TYR A 49 21.13 -6.50 -22.88
N ALA A 50 20.54 -5.79 -23.85
CA ALA A 50 21.28 -5.24 -24.98
C ALA A 50 22.37 -4.26 -24.52
N ILE A 51 22.06 -3.40 -23.54
CA ILE A 51 23.06 -2.49 -22.96
C ILE A 51 24.15 -3.29 -22.26
N ILE A 52 23.83 -4.35 -21.52
CA ILE A 52 24.86 -5.21 -20.89
C ILE A 52 25.79 -5.83 -21.94
N LEU A 53 25.27 -6.29 -23.08
CA LEU A 53 26.09 -6.79 -24.20
C LEU A 53 27.00 -5.70 -24.78
N PHE A 54 26.47 -4.48 -24.93
CA PHE A 54 27.28 -3.32 -25.30
C PHE A 54 28.39 -3.07 -24.27
N LEU A 55 28.05 -3.01 -22.98
CA LEU A 55 29.01 -2.75 -21.90
C LEU A 55 30.10 -3.82 -21.84
N ALA A 56 29.75 -5.10 -22.00
CA ALA A 56 30.72 -6.18 -22.03
C ALA A 56 31.73 -6.02 -23.18
N GLY A 57 31.25 -5.70 -24.38
CA GLY A 57 32.12 -5.41 -25.53
C GLY A 57 32.93 -4.14 -25.34
N PHE A 58 32.31 -3.08 -24.82
CA PHE A 58 32.94 -1.79 -24.60
C PHE A 58 34.08 -1.89 -23.57
N PHE A 59 33.85 -2.52 -22.42
CA PHE A 59 34.86 -2.70 -21.39
C PHE A 59 35.95 -3.67 -21.82
N ALA A 60 35.61 -4.77 -22.51
CA ALA A 60 36.61 -5.71 -23.01
C ALA A 60 37.57 -5.08 -24.05
N SER A 61 37.05 -4.26 -24.96
CA SER A 61 37.88 -3.58 -25.96
C SER A 61 38.71 -2.42 -25.39
N ASN A 62 38.21 -1.75 -24.35
CA ASN A 62 38.81 -0.53 -23.81
C ASN A 62 39.47 -0.70 -22.44
N GLU A 63 39.56 -1.90 -21.88
CA GLU A 63 40.05 -2.13 -20.51
C GLU A 63 41.42 -1.49 -20.25
N LYS A 64 42.41 -1.77 -21.11
CA LYS A 64 43.76 -1.19 -20.99
C LYS A 64 43.76 0.35 -21.03
N PHE A 65 42.93 0.91 -21.89
CA PHE A 65 42.77 2.35 -22.04
C PHE A 65 42.12 2.96 -20.79
N ILE A 66 41.09 2.32 -20.24
CA ILE A 66 40.36 2.75 -19.06
C ILE A 66 41.22 2.63 -17.79
N THR A 67 42.09 1.62 -17.67
CA THR A 67 42.94 1.43 -16.48
C THR A 67 44.19 2.37 -16.47
N GLU A 68 44.77 2.72 -17.63
CA GLU A 68 46.07 3.42 -17.71
C GLU A 68 46.04 4.95 -17.91
N TYR A 69 44.86 5.59 -17.94
CA TYR A 69 44.77 7.03 -18.17
C TYR A 69 45.47 7.89 -17.09
N ARG A 70 46.69 8.37 -17.41
CA ARG A 70 47.40 9.39 -16.62
C ARG A 70 47.12 10.84 -17.02
N SER A 71 46.61 11.12 -18.23
CA SER A 71 46.39 12.51 -18.68
C SER A 71 44.98 13.02 -18.36
N TRP A 72 44.91 14.19 -17.71
CA TRP A 72 43.68 14.84 -17.24
C TRP A 72 42.64 15.09 -18.35
N GLY A 73 43.09 15.49 -19.56
CA GLY A 73 42.20 15.82 -20.67
C GLY A 73 41.42 14.62 -21.23
N LYS A 74 42.09 13.48 -21.45
CA LYS A 74 41.41 12.28 -21.99
C LYS A 74 40.43 11.66 -20.98
N ARG A 75 40.78 11.77 -19.68
CA ARG A 75 39.92 11.37 -18.57
C ARG A 75 38.62 12.16 -18.53
N TRP A 76 38.69 13.48 -18.64
CA TRP A 76 37.49 14.34 -18.68
C TRP A 76 36.64 14.11 -19.93
N HIS A 77 37.26 13.86 -21.09
CA HIS A 77 36.52 13.59 -22.31
C HIS A 77 35.74 12.26 -22.24
N PHE A 78 36.36 11.22 -21.67
CA PHE A 78 35.64 9.97 -21.43
C PHE A 78 34.51 10.13 -20.40
N LEU A 79 34.78 10.81 -19.28
CA LEU A 79 33.78 11.04 -18.25
C LEU A 79 32.58 11.85 -18.78
N SER A 80 32.83 12.94 -19.52
CA SER A 80 31.76 13.75 -20.10
C SER A 80 30.95 12.95 -21.13
N PHE A 81 31.59 12.10 -21.93
CA PHE A 81 30.92 11.21 -22.84
C PHE A 81 30.01 10.20 -22.12
N ALA A 82 30.54 9.53 -21.08
CA ALA A 82 29.78 8.57 -20.27
C ALA A 82 28.59 9.23 -19.56
N LEU A 83 28.80 10.42 -19.00
CA LEU A 83 27.74 11.22 -18.36
C LEU A 83 26.66 11.64 -19.37
N ALA A 84 27.06 12.11 -20.56
CA ALA A 84 26.11 12.48 -21.61
C ALA A 84 25.29 11.27 -22.08
N ALA A 85 25.92 10.10 -22.22
CA ALA A 85 25.23 8.86 -22.58
C ALA A 85 24.23 8.41 -21.50
N MET A 86 24.61 8.46 -20.22
CA MET A 86 23.71 8.16 -19.10
C MET A 86 22.55 9.16 -19.03
N LEU A 87 22.82 10.46 -19.18
CA LEU A 87 21.79 11.49 -19.16
C LEU A 87 20.82 11.31 -20.33
N GLY A 88 21.33 11.00 -21.53
CA GLY A 88 20.50 10.66 -22.68
C GLY A 88 19.61 9.44 -22.41
N ALA A 89 20.16 8.37 -21.83
CA ALA A 89 19.38 7.19 -21.46
C ALA A 89 18.29 7.52 -20.43
N ILE A 90 18.63 8.24 -19.36
CA ILE A 90 17.68 8.67 -18.32
C ILE A 90 16.57 9.52 -18.94
N LEU A 91 16.89 10.46 -19.84
CA LEU A 91 15.88 11.28 -20.52
C LEU A 91 14.95 10.43 -21.40
N MET A 92 15.48 9.46 -22.15
CA MET A 92 14.63 8.57 -22.95
C MET A 92 13.67 7.75 -22.07
N TYR A 93 14.17 7.20 -20.95
CA TYR A 93 13.33 6.48 -19.99
C TYR A 93 12.33 7.38 -19.25
N LEU A 94 12.71 8.64 -18.98
CA LEU A 94 11.82 9.65 -18.41
C LEU A 94 10.66 9.96 -19.36
N VAL A 95 10.94 10.11 -20.66
CA VAL A 95 9.89 10.32 -21.70
C VAL A 95 8.96 9.11 -21.79
N LEU A 96 9.48 7.89 -21.63
CA LEU A 96 8.66 6.68 -21.58
C LEU A 96 7.82 6.58 -20.29
N GLY A 97 8.24 7.23 -19.21
CA GLY A 97 7.63 7.12 -17.89
C GLY A 97 8.05 5.85 -17.13
N ASP A 98 9.17 5.24 -17.50
CA ASP A 98 9.70 3.97 -16.97
C ASP A 98 11.11 4.15 -16.40
N LEU A 99 11.22 4.70 -15.20
CA LEU A 99 12.51 5.08 -14.60
C LEU A 99 13.19 3.96 -13.81
N GLY A 100 12.44 2.90 -13.49
CA GLY A 100 12.98 1.73 -12.82
C GLY A 100 14.13 1.08 -13.62
N PRO A 101 13.91 0.70 -14.89
CA PRO A 101 14.94 0.16 -15.76
C PRO A 101 16.10 1.14 -16.00
N ALA A 102 15.83 2.45 -16.03
CA ALA A 102 16.87 3.47 -16.13
C ALA A 102 17.86 3.40 -14.95
N MET A 103 17.34 3.33 -13.72
CA MET A 103 18.17 3.15 -12.52
C MET A 103 19.00 1.87 -12.61
N VAL A 104 18.36 0.74 -12.99
CA VAL A 104 19.06 -0.55 -13.11
C VAL A 104 20.22 -0.46 -14.11
N VAL A 105 19.98 0.13 -15.28
CA VAL A 105 21.01 0.31 -16.32
C VAL A 105 22.15 1.22 -15.84
N CYS A 106 21.82 2.37 -15.26
CA CYS A 106 22.82 3.32 -14.77
C CYS A 106 23.69 2.73 -13.65
N PHE A 107 23.08 2.11 -12.64
CA PHE A 107 23.84 1.47 -11.56
C PHE A 107 24.67 0.29 -12.06
N THR A 108 24.14 -0.52 -12.99
CA THR A 108 24.91 -1.61 -13.61
C THR A 108 26.13 -1.07 -14.35
N PHE A 109 25.96 -0.01 -15.15
CA PHE A 109 27.05 0.66 -15.84
C PHE A 109 28.12 1.16 -14.86
N ILE A 110 27.70 1.89 -13.82
CA ILE A 110 28.62 2.47 -12.84
C ILE A 110 29.38 1.37 -12.07
N ILE A 111 28.72 0.29 -11.68
CA ILE A 111 29.37 -0.84 -10.99
C ILE A 111 30.40 -1.51 -11.91
N LEU A 112 30.03 -1.85 -13.15
CA LEU A 112 30.98 -2.46 -14.10
C LEU A 112 32.14 -1.51 -14.44
N PHE A 113 31.85 -0.22 -14.57
CA PHE A 113 32.86 0.81 -14.79
C PHE A 113 33.85 0.88 -13.60
N SER A 114 33.33 0.82 -12.37
CA SER A 114 34.17 0.82 -11.17
C SER A 114 35.05 -0.43 -11.03
N PHE A 115 34.59 -1.57 -11.58
CA PHE A 115 35.41 -2.78 -11.68
C PHE A 115 36.55 -2.60 -12.67
N SER A 116 36.27 -2.00 -13.83
CA SER A 116 37.30 -1.67 -14.83
C SER A 116 38.32 -0.64 -14.33
N ARG A 117 37.89 0.31 -13.49
CA ARG A 117 38.75 1.38 -12.92
C ARG A 117 39.50 1.00 -11.67
N GLY A 118 38.99 0.08 -10.85
CA GLY A 118 39.60 -0.23 -9.55
C GLY A 118 39.22 0.72 -8.41
N ASP A 119 38.12 1.47 -8.55
CA ASP A 119 37.68 2.51 -7.59
C ASP A 119 36.37 2.18 -6.85
N PHE A 120 35.92 0.92 -6.89
CA PHE A 120 34.66 0.47 -6.27
C PHE A 120 34.51 0.88 -4.80
N MET A 121 35.58 0.77 -4.00
CA MET A 121 35.55 1.15 -2.59
C MET A 121 35.26 2.64 -2.38
N MET A 122 35.85 3.52 -3.21
CA MET A 122 35.61 4.96 -3.13
C MET A 122 34.17 5.30 -3.54
N MET A 123 33.65 4.61 -4.57
CA MET A 123 32.23 4.70 -4.95
C MET A 123 31.31 4.28 -3.80
N LEU A 124 31.61 3.17 -3.12
CA LEU A 124 30.81 2.70 -1.98
C LEU A 124 30.80 3.71 -0.82
N VAL A 125 31.97 4.25 -0.47
CA VAL A 125 32.07 5.30 0.55
C VAL A 125 31.25 6.53 0.15
N ALA A 126 31.29 6.94 -1.13
CA ALA A 126 30.47 8.03 -1.63
C ALA A 126 28.96 7.79 -1.44
N ILE A 127 28.47 6.58 -1.75
CA ILE A 127 27.07 6.21 -1.55
C ILE A 127 26.68 6.28 -0.08
N ILE A 128 27.53 5.76 0.83
CA ILE A 128 27.28 5.75 2.27
C ILE A 128 27.23 7.19 2.80
N VAL A 129 28.22 8.02 2.48
CA VAL A 129 28.27 9.42 2.91
C VAL A 129 27.08 10.19 2.35
N TYR A 130 26.67 9.94 1.11
CA TYR A 130 25.50 10.57 0.51
C TYR A 130 24.20 10.18 1.22
N THR A 131 24.01 8.89 1.45
CA THR A 131 22.82 8.36 2.13
C THR A 131 22.70 8.92 3.55
N ILE A 132 23.80 8.96 4.30
CA ILE A 132 23.84 9.56 5.65
C ILE A 132 23.55 11.06 5.58
N SER A 133 24.14 11.77 4.62
CA SER A 133 23.93 13.21 4.48
C SER A 133 22.47 13.56 4.17
N VAL A 134 21.78 12.77 3.34
CA VAL A 134 20.36 12.97 3.01
C VAL A 134 19.44 12.76 4.22
N TRP A 135 19.85 11.96 5.21
CA TRP A 135 19.07 11.79 6.45
C TRP A 135 19.11 13.02 7.36
N PHE A 136 20.20 13.80 7.33
CA PHE A 136 20.38 14.96 8.23
C PHE A 136 20.20 16.31 7.55
N LEU A 137 20.36 16.39 6.22
CA LEU A 137 20.41 17.62 5.45
C LEU A 137 19.39 17.60 4.30
N ASN A 138 18.99 18.77 3.82
CA ASN A 138 18.22 18.89 2.58
C ASN A 138 19.04 18.29 1.42
N ILE A 139 18.37 17.62 0.47
CA ILE A 139 18.98 16.92 -0.68
C ILE A 139 19.98 17.80 -1.46
N TRP A 140 19.70 19.09 -1.65
CA TRP A 140 20.65 20.03 -2.29
C TRP A 140 21.94 20.19 -1.48
N ILE A 141 21.80 20.43 -0.18
CA ILE A 141 22.93 20.63 0.73
C ILE A 141 23.69 19.32 0.89
N ALA A 142 23.00 18.19 1.04
CA ALA A 142 23.59 16.85 1.09
C ALA A 142 24.42 16.56 -0.17
N SER A 143 23.92 16.91 -1.35
CA SER A 143 24.64 16.76 -2.63
C SER A 143 25.87 17.65 -2.70
N LEU A 144 25.78 18.90 -2.24
CA LEU A 144 26.94 19.81 -2.21
C LEU A 144 28.00 19.34 -1.20
N VAL A 145 27.59 18.98 0.01
CA VAL A 145 28.48 18.49 1.08
C VAL A 145 29.20 17.23 0.65
N THR A 146 28.49 16.27 0.05
CA THR A 146 29.11 15.02 -0.41
C THR A 146 30.07 15.22 -1.57
N VAL A 147 29.74 16.09 -2.52
CA VAL A 147 30.68 16.49 -3.59
C VAL A 147 31.90 17.19 -2.99
N ALA A 148 31.74 18.07 -1.99
CA ALA A 148 32.84 18.74 -1.32
C ALA A 148 33.73 17.77 -0.53
N VAL A 149 33.13 16.84 0.23
CA VAL A 149 33.85 15.78 0.96
C VAL A 149 34.62 14.89 0.00
N LEU A 150 34.02 14.50 -1.13
CA LEU A 150 34.72 13.75 -2.17
C LEU A 150 35.83 14.55 -2.82
N ALA A 151 35.61 15.82 -3.13
CA ALA A 151 36.63 16.70 -3.72
C ALA A 151 37.83 16.84 -2.77
N LEU A 152 37.58 17.01 -1.47
CA LEU A 152 38.63 17.02 -0.44
C LEU A 152 39.35 15.67 -0.36
N ALA A 153 38.61 14.56 -0.28
CA ALA A 153 39.21 13.22 -0.25
C ALA A 153 40.08 12.95 -1.48
N MET A 154 39.64 13.42 -2.66
CA MET A 154 40.41 13.34 -3.90
C MET A 154 41.62 14.29 -3.91
N ALA A 155 41.54 15.47 -3.28
CA ALA A 155 42.65 16.41 -3.17
C ALA A 155 43.76 15.89 -2.26
N PHE A 156 43.42 15.20 -1.17
CA PHE A 156 44.39 14.52 -0.29
C PHE A 156 45.01 13.29 -0.97
N ASN A 157 44.24 12.51 -1.72
CA ASN A 157 44.72 11.37 -2.49
C ASN A 157 45.03 11.73 -3.94
N LYS A 158 46.06 12.58 -4.17
CA LYS A 158 46.52 13.05 -5.50
C LYS A 158 46.78 11.96 -6.56
N LYS A 159 46.77 10.67 -6.20
CA LYS A 159 47.00 9.52 -7.10
C LYS A 159 45.72 8.72 -7.47
N GLN A 160 44.56 8.95 -6.83
CA GLN A 160 43.34 8.17 -7.08
C GLN A 160 42.07 9.04 -7.01
N THR A 161 41.79 9.76 -8.10
CA THR A 161 40.47 10.38 -8.32
C THR A 161 39.50 9.29 -8.80
N SER A 162 38.29 9.24 -8.23
CA SER A 162 37.29 8.18 -8.47
C SER A 162 36.13 8.70 -9.32
N GLU A 163 36.14 8.42 -10.62
CA GLU A 163 35.06 8.84 -11.53
C GLU A 163 33.73 8.15 -11.20
N SER A 164 33.77 6.89 -10.76
CA SER A 164 32.57 6.11 -10.40
C SER A 164 31.77 6.77 -9.27
N ALA A 165 32.48 7.35 -8.30
CA ALA A 165 31.89 8.10 -7.19
C ALA A 165 31.16 9.38 -7.64
N ILE A 166 31.70 10.09 -8.64
CA ILE A 166 31.06 11.28 -9.19
C ILE A 166 29.79 10.89 -9.96
N MET A 167 29.89 9.84 -10.78
CA MET A 167 28.76 9.33 -11.55
C MET A 167 27.61 8.84 -10.66
N VAL A 168 27.91 8.09 -9.59
CA VAL A 168 26.87 7.57 -8.69
C VAL A 168 26.17 8.68 -7.92
N ILE A 169 26.89 9.68 -7.42
CA ILE A 169 26.28 10.84 -6.75
C ILE A 169 25.42 11.63 -7.74
N MET A 170 25.90 11.86 -8.96
CA MET A 170 25.12 12.57 -9.98
C MET A 170 23.82 11.83 -10.31
N VAL A 171 23.87 10.50 -10.46
CA VAL A 171 22.69 9.69 -10.72
C VAL A 171 21.73 9.71 -9.52
N MET A 172 22.22 9.48 -8.30
CA MET A 172 21.39 9.51 -7.08
C MET A 172 20.76 10.88 -6.85
N ALA A 173 21.54 11.96 -6.96
CA ALA A 173 21.05 13.33 -6.84
C ALA A 173 20.06 13.66 -7.96
N GLY A 174 20.35 13.24 -9.19
CA GLY A 174 19.45 13.39 -10.33
C GLY A 174 18.07 12.79 -10.06
N PHE A 175 18.01 11.54 -9.59
CA PHE A 175 16.74 10.89 -9.26
C PHE A 175 16.02 11.51 -8.06
N LEU A 176 16.75 11.99 -7.05
CA LEU A 176 16.14 12.60 -5.86
C LEU A 176 15.73 14.07 -6.03
N LEU A 177 16.32 14.78 -6.99
CA LEU A 177 16.06 16.20 -7.27
C LEU A 177 15.24 16.44 -8.54
N ILE A 178 14.94 15.40 -9.33
CA ILE A 178 14.22 15.53 -10.61
C ILE A 178 12.86 16.24 -10.46
N ASP A 179 12.17 16.03 -9.35
CA ASP A 179 10.89 16.66 -9.02
C ASP A 179 11.02 18.15 -8.65
N GLN A 180 12.23 18.62 -8.35
CA GLN A 180 12.53 20.00 -7.96
C GLN A 180 13.06 20.85 -9.11
N ILE A 181 13.27 20.27 -10.30
CA ILE A 181 13.75 21.00 -11.48
C ILE A 181 12.63 21.92 -12.00
N PRO A 182 12.85 23.25 -12.05
CA PRO A 182 11.83 24.18 -12.54
C PRO A 182 11.41 23.84 -13.98
N TYR A 183 10.11 23.94 -14.27
CA TYR A 183 9.50 23.73 -15.61
C TYR A 183 9.54 22.30 -16.17
N LEU A 184 10.23 21.36 -15.52
CA LEU A 184 10.29 19.98 -16.00
C LEU A 184 8.92 19.28 -15.91
N ASP A 185 8.16 19.61 -14.86
CA ASP A 185 6.77 19.22 -14.64
C ASP A 185 5.83 19.71 -15.76
N LYS A 186 6.10 20.89 -16.35
CA LYS A 186 5.31 21.41 -17.47
C LYS A 186 5.68 20.76 -18.80
N LEU A 187 6.95 20.40 -18.98
CA LEU A 187 7.45 19.74 -20.20
C LEU A 187 7.03 18.26 -20.27
N ILE A 188 7.12 17.53 -19.15
CA ILE A 188 6.86 16.09 -19.08
C ILE A 188 6.03 15.78 -17.81
N PRO A 189 4.74 16.20 -17.76
CA PRO A 189 3.95 16.20 -16.52
C PRO A 189 3.69 14.82 -15.91
N GLY A 190 3.37 13.80 -16.72
CA GLY A 190 2.99 12.48 -16.21
C GLY A 190 4.13 11.79 -15.42
N PRO A 191 5.28 11.50 -16.07
CA PRO A 191 6.44 10.88 -15.44
C PRO A 191 6.98 11.60 -14.20
N VAL A 192 7.07 12.94 -14.24
CA VAL A 192 7.62 13.75 -13.14
C VAL A 192 6.68 13.73 -11.93
N ASN A 193 5.36 13.86 -12.15
CA ASN A 193 4.38 13.79 -11.06
C ASN A 193 4.41 12.42 -10.35
N ARG A 194 4.47 11.33 -11.12
CA ARG A 194 4.57 9.96 -10.57
C ARG A 194 5.80 9.77 -9.69
N LEU A 195 6.94 10.35 -10.06
CA LEU A 195 8.14 10.31 -9.22
C LEU A 195 7.96 11.06 -7.91
N SER A 196 7.40 12.26 -7.98
CA SER A 196 7.12 13.08 -6.79
C SER A 196 6.18 12.34 -5.82
N GLU A 197 5.18 11.65 -6.35
CA GLU A 197 4.24 10.85 -5.59
C GLU A 197 4.94 9.67 -4.91
N ARG A 198 5.72 8.87 -5.66
CA ARG A 198 6.49 7.74 -5.11
C ARG A 198 7.49 8.17 -4.04
N LYS A 199 8.14 9.32 -4.22
CA LYS A 199 9.03 9.93 -3.24
C LYS A 199 8.27 10.32 -1.96
N SER A 200 7.11 10.95 -2.09
CA SER A 200 6.30 11.34 -0.93
C SER A 200 5.74 10.13 -0.15
N ILE A 201 5.35 9.05 -0.85
CA ILE A 201 4.92 7.79 -0.24
C ILE A 201 6.08 7.16 0.55
N TRP A 202 7.29 7.19 0.00
CA TRP A 202 8.49 6.67 0.68
C TRP A 202 8.91 7.49 1.90
N GLN A 203 8.83 8.82 1.81
CA GLN A 203 9.19 9.71 2.92
C GLN A 203 8.31 9.51 4.14
N ASP A 204 6.99 9.36 3.93
CA ASP A 204 6.06 9.02 5.01
C ASP A 204 4.92 8.12 4.50
N PRO A 205 5.04 6.78 4.65
CA PRO A 205 3.98 5.86 4.25
C PRO A 205 2.74 5.94 5.15
N TRP A 206 2.81 6.66 6.28
CA TRP A 206 1.73 6.81 7.24
C TRP A 206 1.04 8.17 7.16
N ASN A 207 1.61 9.15 6.47
CA ASN A 207 1.05 10.49 6.31
C ASN A 207 1.53 11.15 5.00
N ASN A 208 0.85 10.85 3.90
CA ASN A 208 1.15 11.45 2.58
C ASN A 208 -0.12 11.90 1.85
N GLU A 209 -0.03 12.91 1.00
CA GLU A 209 -1.18 13.45 0.23
C GLU A 209 -1.36 12.81 -1.14
N VAL A 210 -0.94 11.54 -1.29
CA VAL A 210 -1.07 10.82 -2.57
C VAL A 210 -2.32 9.96 -2.56
N TYR A 211 -3.06 10.01 -3.66
CA TYR A 211 -4.17 9.10 -3.90
C TYR A 211 -3.64 7.67 -4.08
N GLY A 212 -4.12 6.74 -3.24
CA GLY A 212 -3.55 5.37 -3.20
C GLY A 212 -2.13 5.32 -2.63
N GLY A 213 -1.73 6.35 -1.87
CA GLY A 213 -0.41 6.43 -1.23
C GLY A 213 -0.22 5.51 -0.02
N ASP A 214 -1.14 4.57 0.20
CA ASP A 214 -1.08 3.51 1.21
C ASP A 214 -0.51 2.19 0.64
N GLN A 215 -0.01 2.17 -0.60
CA GLN A 215 0.58 0.96 -1.20
C GLN A 215 1.70 0.35 -0.34
N VAL A 216 2.65 1.17 0.13
CA VAL A 216 3.74 0.71 1.00
C VAL A 216 3.20 0.32 2.39
N ALA A 217 2.18 1.03 2.90
CA ALA A 217 1.53 0.67 4.16
C ALA A 217 0.86 -0.71 4.09
N ASN A 218 0.20 -1.03 2.96
CA ASN A 218 -0.35 -2.36 2.70
C ASN A 218 0.72 -3.46 2.69
N GLY A 219 1.90 -3.18 2.10
CA GLY A 219 3.04 -4.09 2.16
C GLY A 219 3.53 -4.32 3.60
N ILE A 220 3.64 -3.25 4.40
CA ILE A 220 4.05 -3.34 5.81
C ILE A 220 3.01 -4.10 6.65
N TRP A 221 1.72 -3.87 6.43
CA TRP A 221 0.63 -4.61 7.09
C TRP A 221 0.69 -6.11 6.78
N ALA A 222 0.94 -6.47 5.52
CA ALA A 222 1.06 -7.87 5.09
C ALA A 222 2.27 -8.57 5.75
N MET A 223 3.45 -7.95 5.71
CA MET A 223 4.66 -8.52 6.32
C MET A 223 4.58 -8.59 7.86
N SER A 224 3.98 -7.59 8.50
CA SER A 224 3.76 -7.62 9.96
C SER A 224 2.74 -8.68 10.36
N GLY A 225 1.69 -8.89 9.55
CA GLY A 225 0.74 -9.99 9.70
C GLY A 225 1.39 -11.36 9.59
N GLY A 226 2.25 -11.58 8.59
CA GLY A 226 2.93 -12.86 8.37
C GLY A 226 3.88 -13.30 9.50
N GLY A 227 4.42 -12.36 10.28
CA GLY A 227 5.33 -12.71 11.38
C GLY A 227 6.58 -13.46 10.89
N ILE A 228 7.07 -14.42 11.69
CA ILE A 228 8.30 -15.18 11.36
C ILE A 228 8.01 -16.31 10.37
N THR A 229 6.89 -17.03 10.56
CA THR A 229 6.56 -18.29 9.87
C THR A 229 5.53 -18.14 8.75
N GLY A 230 4.84 -17.00 8.69
CA GLY A 230 3.73 -16.77 7.77
C GLY A 230 2.38 -17.15 8.39
N GLN A 231 1.32 -16.71 7.72
CA GLN A 231 -0.07 -17.05 8.04
C GLN A 231 -0.48 -18.45 7.54
N GLY A 232 0.30 -19.04 6.63
CA GLY A 232 -0.01 -20.31 5.98
C GLY A 232 -0.29 -20.14 4.48
N VAL A 233 -0.07 -21.21 3.73
CA VAL A 233 -0.24 -21.21 2.26
C VAL A 233 -1.69 -20.97 1.89
N GLY A 234 -1.96 -19.93 1.11
CA GLY A 234 -3.32 -19.55 0.71
C GLY A 234 -4.17 -18.88 1.79
N GLU A 235 -3.60 -18.65 2.99
CA GLU A 235 -4.25 -17.92 4.09
C GLU A 235 -3.98 -16.41 4.02
N GLY A 236 -3.07 -15.97 3.13
CA GLY A 236 -2.79 -14.57 2.87
C GLY A 236 -3.87 -13.87 2.06
N PHE A 237 -4.01 -12.56 2.26
CA PHE A 237 -5.01 -11.74 1.57
C PHE A 237 -4.37 -10.90 0.45
N ALA A 238 -3.51 -11.51 -0.37
CA ALA A 238 -2.75 -10.82 -1.43
C ALA A 238 -3.62 -9.93 -2.34
N LYS A 239 -4.87 -10.33 -2.62
CA LYS A 239 -5.83 -9.54 -3.43
C LYS A 239 -6.14 -8.15 -2.89
N THR A 240 -5.89 -7.92 -1.61
CA THR A 240 -6.13 -6.63 -0.95
C THR A 240 -4.91 -5.71 -0.99
N ILE A 241 -3.75 -6.21 -1.43
CA ILE A 241 -2.54 -5.41 -1.60
C ILE A 241 -2.54 -4.85 -3.04
N PRO A 242 -2.48 -3.52 -3.22
CA PRO A 242 -2.36 -2.95 -4.57
C PRO A 242 -1.10 -3.44 -5.25
N GLU A 243 -1.19 -3.86 -6.51
CA GLU A 243 -0.04 -4.38 -7.29
C GLU A 243 0.64 -5.61 -6.64
N ALA A 244 -0.12 -6.46 -5.94
CA ALA A 244 0.39 -7.67 -5.26
C ALA A 244 1.11 -8.65 -6.19
N HIS A 245 0.74 -8.70 -7.46
CA HIS A 245 1.31 -9.64 -8.43
C HIS A 245 2.55 -9.07 -9.13
N THR A 246 2.82 -7.77 -9.01
CA THR A 246 3.93 -7.06 -9.66
C THR A 246 4.89 -6.53 -8.59
N ASP A 247 4.70 -5.29 -8.14
CA ASP A 247 5.64 -4.55 -7.29
C ASP A 247 5.57 -4.97 -5.82
N MET A 248 4.43 -5.52 -5.39
CA MET A 248 4.16 -5.89 -3.99
C MET A 248 4.13 -7.40 -3.76
N VAL A 249 4.76 -8.18 -4.64
CA VAL A 249 4.82 -9.64 -4.53
C VAL A 249 5.61 -10.11 -3.31
N LEU A 250 6.68 -9.39 -2.94
CA LEU A 250 7.50 -9.77 -1.80
C LEU A 250 6.73 -9.64 -0.46
N PRO A 251 6.00 -8.53 -0.19
CA PRO A 251 5.08 -8.47 0.95
C PRO A 251 3.99 -9.55 0.95
N ALA A 252 3.43 -9.90 -0.21
CA ALA A 252 2.43 -10.97 -0.31
C ALA A 252 3.02 -12.34 0.08
N ILE A 253 4.22 -12.67 -0.40
CA ILE A 253 4.96 -13.87 0.02
C ILE A 253 5.26 -13.81 1.52
N GLY A 254 5.62 -12.62 2.04
CA GLY A 254 5.86 -12.38 3.46
C GLY A 254 4.64 -12.63 4.34
N GLU A 255 3.44 -12.35 3.87
CA GLU A 255 2.20 -12.63 4.59
C GLU A 255 1.97 -14.14 4.72
N GLU A 256 2.15 -14.90 3.64
CA GLU A 256 1.87 -16.35 3.61
C GLU A 256 2.97 -17.20 4.24
N PHE A 257 4.24 -16.88 3.98
CA PHE A 257 5.41 -17.68 4.38
C PHE A 257 6.33 -17.00 5.40
N GLY A 258 6.04 -15.76 5.78
CA GLY A 258 6.73 -15.05 6.84
C GLY A 258 8.11 -14.50 6.47
N LEU A 259 8.80 -14.01 7.51
CA LEU A 259 10.16 -13.48 7.42
C LEU A 259 11.15 -14.49 6.85
N ALA A 260 11.00 -15.78 7.20
CA ALA A 260 11.92 -16.82 6.76
C ALA A 260 12.00 -16.94 5.23
N ALA A 261 10.86 -16.85 4.55
CA ALA A 261 10.81 -16.89 3.09
C ALA A 261 11.40 -15.63 2.45
N ILE A 262 11.10 -14.44 3.01
CA ILE A 262 11.70 -13.18 2.53
C ILE A 262 13.23 -13.24 2.62
N LEU A 263 13.78 -13.65 3.76
CA LEU A 263 15.23 -13.79 3.94
C LEU A 263 15.81 -14.86 3.02
N GLY A 264 15.10 -15.97 2.80
CA GLY A 264 15.47 -17.00 1.83
C GLY A 264 15.61 -16.43 0.42
N ILE A 265 14.63 -15.65 -0.05
CA ILE A 265 14.69 -14.96 -1.35
C ILE A 265 15.91 -14.04 -1.43
N PHE A 266 16.19 -13.26 -0.38
CA PHE A 266 17.33 -12.35 -0.36
C PHE A 266 18.66 -13.10 -0.48
N ILE A 267 18.81 -14.21 0.24
CA ILE A 267 19.98 -15.08 0.17
C ILE A 267 20.11 -15.70 -1.22
N LEU A 268 19.01 -16.16 -1.84
CA LEU A 268 19.03 -16.73 -3.18
C LEU A 268 19.53 -15.73 -4.23
N PHE A 269 19.08 -14.46 -4.17
CA PHE A 269 19.60 -13.42 -5.06
C PHE A 269 21.08 -13.10 -4.81
N LEU A 270 21.53 -13.13 -3.57
CA LEU A 270 22.96 -12.97 -3.23
C LEU A 270 23.81 -14.13 -3.76
N VAL A 271 23.32 -15.36 -3.63
CA VAL A 271 23.94 -16.57 -4.20
C VAL A 271 23.97 -16.47 -5.72
N PHE A 272 22.89 -16.03 -6.36
CA PHE A 272 22.83 -15.84 -7.80
C PHE A 272 23.90 -14.85 -8.29
N LEU A 273 24.00 -13.68 -7.64
CA LEU A 273 25.05 -12.69 -7.94
C LEU A 273 26.45 -13.30 -7.79
N ASN A 274 26.71 -14.00 -6.67
CA ASN A 274 27.99 -14.66 -6.44
C ASN A 274 28.32 -15.67 -7.54
N ARG A 275 27.37 -16.53 -7.92
CA ARG A 275 27.55 -17.53 -8.97
C ARG A 275 27.79 -16.89 -10.34
N ALA A 276 27.05 -15.85 -10.70
CA ALA A 276 27.25 -15.12 -11.96
C ALA A 276 28.65 -14.51 -12.08
N ILE A 277 29.18 -13.96 -10.99
CA ILE A 277 30.55 -13.42 -10.94
C ILE A 277 31.59 -14.55 -11.02
N VAL A 278 31.43 -15.62 -10.25
CA VAL A 278 32.37 -16.77 -10.25
C VAL A 278 32.43 -17.43 -11.63
N ILE A 279 31.28 -17.64 -12.28
CA ILE A 279 31.21 -18.18 -13.65
C ILE A 279 31.97 -17.27 -14.62
N GLY A 280 31.72 -15.96 -14.58
CA GLY A 280 32.41 -14.99 -15.42
C GLY A 280 33.94 -15.03 -15.24
N ARG A 281 34.41 -15.11 -13.99
CA ARG A 281 35.84 -15.23 -13.66
C ARG A 281 36.47 -16.49 -14.23
N GLN A 282 35.76 -17.63 -14.16
CA GLN A 282 36.28 -18.93 -14.60
C GLN A 282 36.53 -19.02 -16.11
N THR A 283 35.89 -18.15 -16.90
CA THR A 283 36.11 -18.12 -18.35
C THR A 283 37.48 -17.58 -18.75
N GLY A 284 38.13 -16.79 -17.89
CA GLY A 284 39.42 -16.16 -18.18
C GLY A 284 39.38 -15.10 -19.31
N THR A 285 38.21 -14.74 -19.84
CA THR A 285 38.10 -13.72 -20.89
C THR A 285 37.40 -12.46 -20.37
N PRO A 286 37.92 -11.24 -20.63
CA PRO A 286 37.31 -10.00 -20.15
C PRO A 286 35.86 -9.84 -20.61
N PHE A 287 35.56 -10.14 -21.89
CA PHE A 287 34.21 -10.03 -22.43
C PHE A 287 33.20 -10.91 -21.68
N LEU A 288 33.48 -12.20 -21.50
CA LEU A 288 32.56 -13.10 -20.79
C LEU A 288 32.48 -12.79 -19.30
N PHE A 289 33.56 -12.28 -18.70
CA PHE A 289 33.53 -11.76 -17.34
C PHE A 289 32.55 -10.59 -17.19
N TYR A 290 32.68 -9.52 -18.01
CA TYR A 290 31.79 -8.36 -17.94
C TYR A 290 30.34 -8.70 -18.34
N LEU A 291 30.14 -9.64 -19.27
CA LEU A 291 28.81 -10.11 -19.64
C LEU A 291 28.13 -10.88 -18.50
N SER A 292 28.79 -11.89 -17.95
CA SER A 292 28.24 -12.73 -16.86
C SER A 292 28.04 -11.92 -15.59
N SER A 293 29.03 -11.12 -15.18
CA SER A 293 28.92 -10.23 -14.03
C SER A 293 27.88 -9.12 -14.26
N GLY A 294 27.79 -8.57 -15.47
CA GLY A 294 26.80 -7.54 -15.82
C GLY A 294 25.37 -8.03 -15.72
N ILE A 295 25.08 -9.26 -16.18
CA ILE A 295 23.77 -9.89 -16.01
C ILE A 295 23.46 -10.08 -14.51
N GLY A 296 24.40 -10.66 -13.76
CA GLY A 296 24.24 -10.89 -12.31
C GLY A 296 24.02 -9.60 -11.52
N ILE A 297 24.84 -8.57 -11.77
CA ILE A 297 24.74 -7.25 -11.15
C ILE A 297 23.40 -6.59 -11.51
N SER A 298 23.01 -6.63 -12.77
CA SER A 298 21.77 -5.99 -13.22
C SER A 298 20.53 -6.59 -12.54
N MET A 299 20.43 -7.92 -12.48
CA MET A 299 19.35 -8.59 -11.76
C MET A 299 19.39 -8.31 -10.26
N PHE A 300 20.58 -8.27 -9.65
CA PHE A 300 20.72 -8.00 -8.22
C PHE A 300 20.36 -6.55 -7.86
N VAL A 301 20.76 -5.58 -8.67
CA VAL A 301 20.36 -4.17 -8.52
C VAL A 301 18.84 -4.03 -8.67
N GLN A 302 18.24 -4.68 -9.67
CA GLN A 302 16.79 -4.70 -9.84
C GLN A 302 16.09 -5.28 -8.62
N PHE A 303 16.58 -6.41 -8.09
CA PHE A 303 16.12 -7.01 -6.85
C PHE A 303 16.21 -6.02 -5.67
N LEU A 304 17.34 -5.35 -5.46
CA LEU A 304 17.49 -4.39 -4.37
C LEU A 304 16.52 -3.21 -4.48
N LEU A 305 16.30 -2.69 -5.69
CA LEU A 305 15.38 -1.57 -5.93
C LEU A 305 13.92 -1.94 -5.64
N ILE A 306 13.47 -3.15 -6.04
CA ILE A 306 12.09 -3.58 -5.80
C ILE A 306 11.87 -4.09 -4.38
N ALA A 307 12.83 -4.82 -3.81
CA ALA A 307 12.78 -5.26 -2.41
C ALA A 307 12.80 -4.03 -1.51
N GLY A 308 13.74 -3.09 -1.73
CA GLY A 308 13.79 -1.84 -0.98
C GLY A 308 12.52 -1.00 -1.14
N GLY A 309 11.96 -0.91 -2.36
CA GLY A 309 10.70 -0.23 -2.62
C GLY A 309 9.51 -0.82 -1.86
N SER A 310 9.31 -2.13 -1.98
CA SER A 310 8.19 -2.86 -1.37
C SER A 310 8.29 -2.97 0.15
N THR A 311 9.49 -2.88 0.73
CA THR A 311 9.70 -2.83 2.17
C THR A 311 9.76 -1.41 2.75
N GLY A 312 9.61 -0.38 1.92
CA GLY A 312 9.69 1.03 2.35
C GLY A 312 11.10 1.54 2.68
N ALA A 313 12.16 0.80 2.33
CA ALA A 313 13.54 1.24 2.48
C ALA A 313 13.96 2.23 1.39
N LEU A 314 13.41 2.09 0.19
CA LEU A 314 13.66 2.93 -0.99
C LEU A 314 12.33 3.40 -1.62
N PRO A 315 12.34 4.42 -2.49
CA PRO A 315 11.18 4.75 -3.31
C PRO A 315 10.77 3.61 -4.24
N LEU A 316 9.47 3.49 -4.49
CA LEU A 316 8.96 2.50 -5.43
C LEU A 316 9.47 2.77 -6.85
N SER A 317 10.23 1.81 -7.39
CA SER A 317 10.91 1.94 -8.69
C SER A 317 10.03 1.49 -9.86
N GLY A 318 9.04 0.62 -9.62
CA GLY A 318 8.17 0.06 -10.68
C GLY A 318 8.87 -0.97 -11.57
N VAL A 319 9.91 -1.63 -11.06
CA VAL A 319 10.57 -2.76 -11.73
C VAL A 319 10.03 -4.07 -11.20
N ALA A 320 9.83 -5.05 -12.08
CA ALA A 320 9.45 -6.39 -11.67
C ALA A 320 10.56 -7.08 -10.85
N LEU A 321 10.20 -7.90 -9.87
CA LEU A 321 11.13 -8.79 -9.18
C LEU A 321 11.51 -9.94 -10.13
N PRO A 322 12.81 -10.13 -10.46
CA PRO A 322 13.20 -11.17 -11.41
C PRO A 322 12.71 -12.56 -10.99
N PHE A 323 12.26 -13.35 -11.97
CA PHE A 323 11.71 -14.72 -11.81
C PHE A 323 10.40 -14.88 -11.02
N ILE A 324 10.00 -13.88 -10.23
CA ILE A 324 8.89 -14.02 -9.26
C ILE A 324 7.68 -13.17 -9.65
N SER A 325 7.87 -11.89 -9.99
CA SER A 325 6.75 -11.01 -10.34
C SER A 325 6.07 -11.44 -11.62
N TYR A 326 4.77 -11.20 -11.70
CA TYR A 326 3.97 -11.37 -12.91
C TYR A 326 4.41 -10.36 -13.98
N GLY A 327 5.05 -10.85 -15.03
CA GLY A 327 5.45 -10.06 -16.18
C GLY A 327 5.92 -10.96 -17.31
N GLY A 328 5.07 -11.17 -18.33
CA GLY A 328 5.34 -12.13 -19.40
C GLY A 328 6.70 -11.90 -20.09
N SER A 329 6.95 -10.68 -20.56
CA SER A 329 8.22 -10.33 -21.22
C SER A 329 9.42 -10.29 -20.26
N SER A 330 9.23 -9.82 -19.03
CA SER A 330 10.30 -9.75 -18.03
C SER A 330 10.77 -11.15 -17.63
N LEU A 331 9.85 -12.08 -17.38
CA LEU A 331 10.18 -13.47 -17.05
C LEU A 331 10.97 -14.15 -18.17
N VAL A 332 10.52 -14.02 -19.42
CA VAL A 332 11.23 -14.60 -20.58
C VAL A 332 12.61 -13.97 -20.73
N ALA A 333 12.75 -12.65 -20.62
CA ALA A 333 14.04 -11.97 -20.71
C ALA A 333 15.01 -12.41 -19.60
N ASN A 334 14.52 -12.55 -18.36
CA ASN A 334 15.32 -13.01 -17.23
C ASN A 334 15.74 -14.49 -17.40
N MET A 335 14.87 -15.34 -17.93
CA MET A 335 15.18 -16.74 -18.27
C MET A 335 16.24 -16.85 -19.37
N LEU A 336 16.14 -16.03 -20.42
CA LEU A 336 17.16 -15.95 -21.48
C LEU A 336 18.51 -15.52 -20.92
N ALA A 337 18.53 -14.49 -20.06
CA ALA A 337 19.74 -14.00 -19.41
C ALA A 337 20.38 -15.06 -18.48
N ALA A 338 19.57 -15.83 -17.75
CA ALA A 338 20.06 -16.99 -17.00
C ALA A 338 20.63 -18.08 -17.93
N GLY A 339 19.99 -18.32 -19.08
CA GLY A 339 20.49 -19.22 -20.13
C GLY A 339 21.86 -18.80 -20.67
N PHE A 340 22.12 -17.51 -20.84
CA PHE A 340 23.45 -17.00 -21.19
C PHE A 340 24.47 -17.33 -20.11
N ILE A 341 24.17 -17.09 -18.83
CA ILE A 341 25.08 -17.45 -17.72
C ILE A 341 25.36 -18.96 -17.71
N LEU A 342 24.33 -19.80 -17.90
CA LEU A 342 24.49 -21.25 -17.99
C LEU A 342 25.39 -21.66 -19.18
N SER A 343 25.20 -21.06 -20.35
CA SER A 343 26.08 -21.30 -21.50
C SER A 343 27.53 -20.91 -21.20
N ILE A 344 27.75 -19.75 -20.58
CA ILE A 344 29.07 -19.26 -20.20
C ILE A 344 29.75 -20.23 -19.20
N SER A 345 28.99 -20.85 -18.31
CA SER A 345 29.51 -21.80 -17.31
C SER A 345 30.18 -23.04 -17.90
N SER A 346 29.88 -23.39 -19.15
CA SER A 346 30.53 -24.49 -19.88
C SER A 346 31.95 -24.16 -20.36
N ILE A 347 32.33 -22.87 -20.37
CA ILE A 347 33.60 -22.38 -20.89
C ILE A 347 34.57 -22.20 -19.71
N ARG A 348 35.75 -22.82 -19.80
CA ARG A 348 36.85 -22.61 -18.85
C ARG A 348 38.06 -21.99 -19.55
N GLY A 349 38.59 -20.94 -18.94
CA GLY A 349 39.82 -20.30 -19.39
C GLY A 349 41.07 -21.11 -19.01
N SER A 350 42.19 -20.78 -19.63
CA SER A 350 43.49 -21.30 -19.19
C SER A 350 43.88 -20.73 -17.82
N ALA A 351 44.77 -21.41 -17.09
CA ALA A 351 45.23 -20.95 -15.77
C ALA A 351 45.77 -19.50 -15.82
N LEU A 352 46.53 -19.15 -16.87
CA LEU A 352 47.07 -17.80 -17.08
C LEU A 352 45.97 -16.75 -17.30
N GLN A 353 44.93 -17.10 -18.05
CA GLN A 353 43.79 -16.22 -18.28
C GLN A 353 42.99 -15.97 -17.00
N MET A 354 42.80 -17.01 -16.19
CA MET A 354 42.13 -16.90 -14.89
C MET A 354 42.96 -16.07 -13.90
N GLU A 355 44.29 -16.22 -13.90
CA GLU A 355 45.20 -15.43 -13.08
C GLU A 355 45.15 -13.94 -13.45
N TYR A 356 45.12 -13.61 -14.74
CA TYR A 356 44.97 -12.24 -15.24
C TYR A 356 43.70 -11.57 -14.68
N ILE A 357 42.55 -12.22 -14.83
CA ILE A 357 41.27 -11.70 -14.32
C ILE A 357 41.30 -11.56 -12.81
N THR A 358 41.83 -12.57 -12.10
CA THR A 358 41.91 -12.58 -10.63
C THR A 358 42.75 -11.40 -10.13
N LYS A 359 43.93 -11.18 -10.70
CA LYS A 359 44.83 -10.10 -10.29
C LYS A 359 44.25 -8.70 -10.52
N GLN A 360 43.49 -8.53 -11.61
CA GLN A 360 42.94 -7.23 -11.98
C GLN A 360 41.60 -6.93 -11.29
N GLN A 361 40.75 -7.94 -11.08
CA GLN A 361 39.35 -7.76 -10.66
C GLN A 361 39.09 -8.08 -9.18
N ASP A 362 39.86 -8.99 -8.54
CA ASP A 362 39.53 -9.45 -7.17
C ASP A 362 39.55 -8.33 -6.13
N LYS A 363 40.38 -7.31 -6.35
CA LYS A 363 40.42 -6.11 -5.50
C LYS A 363 39.06 -5.41 -5.40
N ASN A 364 38.23 -5.48 -6.45
CA ASN A 364 36.89 -4.88 -6.47
C ASN A 364 35.78 -5.88 -6.15
N LEU A 365 35.95 -7.15 -6.54
CA LEU A 365 34.91 -8.17 -6.40
C LEU A 365 34.61 -8.52 -4.93
N VAL A 366 35.65 -8.63 -4.09
CA VAL A 366 35.44 -8.93 -2.66
C VAL A 366 34.67 -7.81 -1.97
N PRO A 367 35.06 -6.53 -2.09
CA PRO A 367 34.24 -5.41 -1.64
C PRO A 367 32.83 -5.38 -2.20
N ALA A 368 32.65 -5.71 -3.49
CA ALA A 368 31.34 -5.70 -4.11
C ALA A 368 30.40 -6.75 -3.49
N LEU A 369 30.89 -7.99 -3.33
CA LEU A 369 30.12 -9.06 -2.68
C LEU A 369 29.85 -8.76 -1.21
N LEU A 370 30.81 -8.17 -0.50
CA LEU A 370 30.61 -7.72 0.89
C LEU A 370 29.52 -6.64 0.95
N SER A 371 29.57 -5.64 0.07
CA SER A 371 28.57 -4.57 0.00
C SER A 371 27.17 -5.10 -0.35
N ALA A 372 27.07 -6.07 -1.26
CA ALA A 372 25.84 -6.76 -1.60
C ALA A 372 25.28 -7.53 -0.40
N SER A 373 26.16 -8.20 0.36
CA SER A 373 25.79 -8.92 1.58
C SER A 373 25.28 -7.95 2.66
N ILE A 374 25.96 -6.82 2.86
CA ILE A 374 25.52 -5.76 3.79
C ILE A 374 24.17 -5.19 3.36
N ALA A 375 23.96 -4.92 2.08
CA ALA A 375 22.68 -4.41 1.57
C ALA A 375 21.53 -5.40 1.84
N VAL A 376 21.76 -6.69 1.62
CA VAL A 376 20.80 -7.76 1.96
C VAL A 376 20.53 -7.82 3.46
N VAL A 377 21.56 -7.71 4.30
CA VAL A 377 21.39 -7.67 5.77
C VAL A 377 20.58 -6.44 6.20
N LEU A 378 20.86 -5.26 5.64
CA LEU A 378 20.11 -4.03 5.94
C LEU A 378 18.63 -4.12 5.53
N LEU A 379 18.34 -4.73 4.37
CA LEU A 379 16.96 -5.02 3.98
C LEU A 379 16.31 -6.02 4.95
N GLY A 380 17.02 -7.09 5.32
CA GLY A 380 16.56 -8.05 6.31
C GLY A 380 16.25 -7.42 7.67
N VAL A 381 17.09 -6.50 8.15
CA VAL A 381 16.85 -5.72 9.38
C VAL A 381 15.61 -4.83 9.24
N THR A 382 15.44 -4.16 8.10
CA THR A 382 14.25 -3.33 7.81
C THR A 382 12.97 -4.17 7.92
N VAL A 383 12.92 -5.34 7.29
CA VAL A 383 11.74 -6.22 7.37
C VAL A 383 11.56 -6.78 8.79
N SER A 384 12.65 -7.19 9.44
CA SER A 384 12.61 -7.72 10.81
C SER A 384 12.04 -6.70 11.81
N LYS A 385 12.26 -5.40 11.61
CA LYS A 385 11.66 -4.33 12.44
C LYS A 385 10.13 -4.36 12.42
N TYR A 386 9.53 -4.71 11.28
CA TYR A 386 8.08 -4.84 11.15
C TYR A 386 7.54 -6.09 11.85
N VAL A 387 8.32 -7.17 11.82
CA VAL A 387 7.98 -8.44 12.47
C VAL A 387 8.12 -8.37 13.99
N ILE A 388 9.18 -7.73 14.50
CA ILE A 388 9.43 -7.58 15.95
C ILE A 388 8.34 -6.71 16.61
N ASN A 389 7.90 -5.65 15.94
CA ASN A 389 6.85 -4.75 16.45
C ASN A 389 5.51 -4.98 15.74
N ASN A 390 5.20 -6.23 15.39
CA ASN A 390 4.05 -6.59 14.56
C ASN A 390 2.71 -6.07 15.11
N LYS A 391 2.49 -6.11 16.44
CA LYS A 391 1.28 -5.61 17.09
C LYS A 391 1.01 -4.13 16.80
N LYS A 392 2.06 -3.31 16.68
CA LYS A 392 1.94 -1.89 16.34
C LYS A 392 1.63 -1.73 14.85
N TRP A 393 2.42 -2.38 14.00
CA TRP A 393 2.36 -2.13 12.57
C TRP A 393 1.08 -2.66 11.93
N VAL A 394 0.57 -3.81 12.36
CA VAL A 394 -0.61 -4.46 11.75
C VAL A 394 -1.89 -3.63 11.88
N VAL A 395 -1.94 -2.69 12.83
CA VAL A 395 -3.10 -1.80 13.10
C VAL A 395 -2.82 -0.32 12.86
N GLN A 396 -1.56 0.06 12.57
CA GLN A 396 -1.19 1.45 12.36
C GLN A 396 -1.93 1.99 11.12
N PRO A 397 -2.77 3.03 11.23
CA PRO A 397 -3.46 3.59 10.08
C PRO A 397 -2.54 4.53 9.29
N SER A 398 -2.81 4.66 7.99
CA SER A 398 -2.12 5.60 7.10
C SER A 398 -3.06 6.74 6.68
N LEU A 399 -2.64 8.00 6.86
CA LEU A 399 -3.38 9.18 6.45
C LEU A 399 -3.05 9.53 5.00
N VAL A 400 -3.98 9.23 4.10
CA VAL A 400 -3.84 9.38 2.63
C VAL A 400 -4.81 10.40 2.07
N ALA A 401 -4.67 10.73 0.78
CA ALA A 401 -5.62 11.57 0.06
C ALA A 401 -6.61 10.72 -0.76
N ASP A 402 -7.85 11.19 -0.91
CA ASP A 402 -8.79 10.65 -1.89
C ASP A 402 -8.57 11.25 -3.29
N ARG A 403 -9.46 10.95 -4.26
CA ARG A 403 -9.37 11.50 -5.62
C ARG A 403 -9.58 13.01 -5.68
N SER A 404 -10.27 13.58 -4.69
CA SER A 404 -10.52 15.02 -4.56
C SER A 404 -9.40 15.73 -3.78
N GLY A 405 -8.46 15.00 -3.19
CA GLY A 405 -7.39 15.53 -2.34
C GLY A 405 -7.79 15.70 -0.87
N LEU A 406 -8.98 15.27 -0.45
CA LEU A 406 -9.39 15.22 0.95
C LEU A 406 -8.57 14.18 1.72
N ARG A 407 -8.25 14.51 2.99
CA ARG A 407 -7.47 13.63 3.87
C ARG A 407 -8.40 12.58 4.49
N MET A 408 -7.99 11.31 4.46
CA MET A 408 -8.71 10.21 5.10
C MET A 408 -7.75 9.14 5.63
N PHE A 409 -8.13 8.46 6.71
CA PHE A 409 -7.38 7.32 7.22
C PHE A 409 -7.71 6.05 6.42
N SER A 410 -6.69 5.49 5.78
CA SER A 410 -6.69 4.10 5.30
C SER A 410 -6.25 3.17 6.43
N TYR A 411 -6.91 2.02 6.52
CA TYR A 411 -6.67 0.99 7.54
C TYR A 411 -6.29 -0.31 6.87
N ASN A 412 -5.64 -1.20 7.62
CA ASN A 412 -5.34 -2.54 7.16
C ASN A 412 -6.61 -3.27 6.67
N PRO A 413 -6.69 -3.65 5.37
CA PRO A 413 -7.87 -4.34 4.83
C PRO A 413 -8.26 -5.61 5.58
N ARG A 414 -7.28 -6.28 6.23
CA ARG A 414 -7.53 -7.48 7.04
C ARG A 414 -8.39 -7.19 8.27
N ILE A 415 -8.43 -5.95 8.76
CA ILE A 415 -9.33 -5.54 9.85
C ILE A 415 -10.78 -5.71 9.41
N ALA A 416 -11.15 -5.23 8.22
CA ALA A 416 -12.51 -5.36 7.70
C ALA A 416 -12.89 -6.84 7.49
N ILE A 417 -11.97 -7.63 6.94
CA ILE A 417 -12.18 -9.08 6.73
C ILE A 417 -12.37 -9.80 8.06
N LEU A 418 -11.53 -9.51 9.05
CA LEU A 418 -11.62 -10.09 10.39
C LEU A 418 -12.93 -9.69 11.07
N MET A 419 -13.33 -8.42 11.00
CA MET A 419 -14.60 -7.95 11.58
C MET A 419 -15.80 -8.68 10.96
N ASN A 420 -15.82 -8.85 9.63
CA ASN A 420 -16.87 -9.60 8.94
C ASN A 420 -16.89 -11.07 9.38
N ARG A 421 -15.72 -11.67 9.64
CA ARG A 421 -15.60 -13.06 10.12
C ARG A 421 -16.05 -13.22 11.57
N LEU A 422 -15.74 -12.25 12.43
CA LEU A 422 -16.10 -12.27 13.85
C LEU A 422 -17.60 -12.20 14.06
N GLU A 423 -18.31 -11.48 13.18
CA GLU A 423 -19.74 -11.14 13.29
C GLU A 423 -20.06 -10.40 14.60
N ALA A 424 -21.10 -9.57 14.57
CA ALA A 424 -21.61 -8.92 15.78
C ALA A 424 -22.39 -9.92 16.65
N GLY A 425 -22.30 -9.79 17.97
CA GLY A 425 -23.12 -10.50 18.95
C GLY A 425 -24.62 -10.23 18.77
N GLN A 426 -25.50 -10.89 19.51
CA GLN A 426 -26.95 -10.80 19.29
C GLN A 426 -27.60 -9.71 20.15
N LEU A 427 -28.63 -9.04 19.61
CA LEU A 427 -29.50 -8.15 20.38
C LEU A 427 -30.78 -8.86 20.78
N TYR A 428 -31.10 -8.83 22.08
CA TYR A 428 -32.31 -9.44 22.65
C TYR A 428 -33.19 -8.40 23.34
N ASP A 429 -34.50 -8.64 23.31
CA ASP A 429 -35.48 -7.94 24.14
C ASP A 429 -35.41 -8.45 25.61
N ARG A 430 -36.18 -7.83 26.51
CA ARG A 430 -36.19 -8.20 27.93
C ARG A 430 -36.61 -9.66 28.19
N ASN A 431 -37.35 -10.25 27.26
CA ASN A 431 -37.91 -11.59 27.32
C ASN A 431 -37.12 -12.62 26.47
N GLY A 432 -35.97 -12.25 25.91
CA GLY A 432 -35.11 -13.13 25.11
C GLY A 432 -35.51 -13.30 23.64
N LYS A 433 -36.42 -12.47 23.12
CA LYS A 433 -36.76 -12.39 21.69
C LYS A 433 -35.64 -11.68 20.93
N ILE A 434 -35.30 -12.19 19.74
CA ILE A 434 -34.23 -11.60 18.92
C ILE A 434 -34.69 -10.29 18.28
N LEU A 435 -33.95 -9.22 18.53
CA LEU A 435 -34.11 -7.91 17.92
C LEU A 435 -33.18 -7.71 16.71
N ALA A 436 -31.94 -8.21 16.80
CA ALA A 436 -30.99 -8.21 15.71
C ALA A 436 -30.03 -9.40 15.78
N THR A 437 -29.69 -9.97 14.62
CA THR A 437 -28.73 -11.09 14.55
C THR A 437 -28.00 -11.18 13.22
N SER A 438 -26.76 -11.67 13.23
CA SER A 438 -26.03 -12.05 12.01
C SER A 438 -26.26 -13.53 11.63
N ASN A 439 -26.91 -14.32 12.50
CA ASN A 439 -27.14 -15.74 12.27
C ASN A 439 -28.62 -16.04 11.93
N PRO A 440 -28.94 -16.34 10.66
CA PRO A 440 -30.32 -16.60 10.23
C PRO A 440 -30.96 -17.82 10.90
N LYS A 441 -30.16 -18.78 11.39
CA LYS A 441 -30.69 -19.98 12.08
C LYS A 441 -31.39 -19.61 13.40
N LEU A 442 -30.93 -18.56 14.07
CA LEU A 442 -31.54 -18.10 15.32
C LEU A 442 -32.95 -17.53 15.10
N ILE A 443 -33.16 -16.82 13.98
CA ILE A 443 -34.49 -16.32 13.60
C ILE A 443 -35.44 -17.49 13.33
N ARG A 444 -35.00 -18.48 12.55
CA ARG A 444 -35.80 -19.68 12.27
C ARG A 444 -36.16 -20.44 13.56
N GLY A 445 -35.23 -20.54 14.50
CA GLY A 445 -35.48 -21.17 15.80
C GLY A 445 -36.53 -20.46 16.64
N GLN A 446 -36.65 -19.13 16.53
CA GLN A 446 -37.63 -18.32 17.25
C GLN A 446 -38.87 -17.92 16.42
N GLN A 447 -39.10 -18.51 15.25
CA GLN A 447 -40.14 -18.07 14.30
C GLN A 447 -41.54 -17.98 14.95
N ASN A 448 -41.92 -18.96 15.79
CA ASN A 448 -43.20 -18.95 16.49
C ASN A 448 -43.31 -17.85 17.55
N LEU A 449 -42.22 -17.54 18.26
CA LEU A 449 -42.18 -16.47 19.26
C LEU A 449 -42.25 -15.10 18.59
N LEU A 450 -41.52 -14.93 17.48
CA LEU A 450 -41.49 -13.70 16.69
C LEU A 450 -42.85 -13.41 16.03
N ARG A 451 -43.54 -14.42 15.49
CA ARG A 451 -44.91 -14.27 14.97
C ARG A 451 -45.90 -13.86 16.07
N LYS A 452 -45.83 -14.47 17.26
CA LYS A 452 -46.66 -14.06 18.41
C LYS A 452 -46.38 -12.62 18.87
N ALA A 453 -45.16 -12.13 18.65
CA ALA A 453 -44.78 -10.75 18.97
C ALA A 453 -45.29 -9.71 17.96
N GLY A 454 -46.07 -10.12 16.94
CA GLY A 454 -46.72 -9.21 15.99
C GLY A 454 -46.00 -9.06 14.65
N ILE A 455 -45.05 -9.93 14.31
CA ILE A 455 -44.39 -9.90 13.00
C ILE A 455 -45.31 -10.55 11.95
N ASN A 456 -45.79 -9.73 11.00
CA ASN A 456 -46.83 -10.09 10.02
C ASN A 456 -46.31 -10.33 8.59
N TYR A 457 -45.00 -10.23 8.35
CA TYR A 457 -44.40 -10.45 7.04
C TYR A 457 -43.69 -11.81 6.95
N ASP A 458 -43.39 -12.25 5.72
CA ASP A 458 -42.70 -13.51 5.50
C ASP A 458 -41.24 -13.45 6.01
N LEU A 459 -41.04 -13.96 7.22
CA LEU A 459 -39.72 -14.12 7.85
C LEU A 459 -38.78 -14.98 7.00
N ASP A 460 -39.32 -15.94 6.22
CA ASP A 460 -38.48 -16.80 5.39
C ASP A 460 -37.90 -16.00 4.23
N SER A 461 -38.70 -15.19 3.51
CA SER A 461 -38.20 -14.26 2.48
C SER A 461 -37.12 -13.30 2.99
N ALA A 462 -37.28 -12.75 4.20
CA ALA A 462 -36.30 -11.85 4.80
C ALA A 462 -34.97 -12.54 5.17
N VAL A 463 -35.02 -13.82 5.55
CA VAL A 463 -33.84 -14.64 5.85
C VAL A 463 -33.07 -15.04 4.58
N HIS A 464 -33.71 -15.06 3.41
CA HIS A 464 -33.05 -15.38 2.14
C HIS A 464 -32.34 -14.18 1.49
N LYS A 465 -32.57 -12.95 1.98
CA LYS A 465 -31.81 -11.78 1.55
C LYS A 465 -30.39 -11.89 2.11
N ARG A 466 -29.37 -11.71 1.25
CA ARG A 466 -27.97 -11.64 1.67
C ARG A 466 -27.70 -10.29 2.34
N VAL A 467 -27.98 -10.22 3.64
CA VAL A 467 -27.64 -9.09 4.50
C VAL A 467 -26.67 -9.54 5.60
N ASP A 468 -25.82 -8.63 6.06
CA ASP A 468 -24.85 -8.90 7.13
C ASP A 468 -25.54 -8.99 8.50
N ARG A 469 -26.69 -8.31 8.63
CA ARG A 469 -27.46 -8.20 9.85
C ARG A 469 -28.96 -8.27 9.58
N TYR A 470 -29.67 -9.12 10.32
CA TYR A 470 -31.10 -9.34 10.20
C TYR A 470 -31.84 -8.68 11.36
N TYR A 471 -32.90 -7.92 11.04
CA TYR A 471 -33.77 -7.21 11.99
C TYR A 471 -35.22 -7.70 11.86
N PRO A 472 -35.69 -8.63 12.72
CA PRO A 472 -37.03 -9.23 12.58
C PRO A 472 -38.21 -8.26 12.75
N PHE A 473 -38.01 -7.13 13.40
CA PHE A 473 -39.05 -6.15 13.69
C PHE A 473 -39.03 -4.94 12.73
N GLU A 474 -38.05 -4.85 11.82
CA GLU A 474 -37.86 -3.75 10.85
C GLU A 474 -38.16 -2.36 11.45
N ALA A 475 -39.10 -1.61 10.84
CA ALA A 475 -39.49 -0.26 11.27
C ALA A 475 -40.03 -0.20 12.70
N GLN A 476 -40.52 -1.31 13.25
CA GLN A 476 -41.17 -1.32 14.56
C GLN A 476 -40.17 -1.06 15.71
N THR A 477 -38.93 -1.48 15.55
CA THR A 477 -37.87 -1.29 16.56
C THR A 477 -36.70 -0.48 16.03
N PHE A 478 -36.85 0.18 14.89
CA PHE A 478 -35.75 0.86 14.20
C PHE A 478 -35.01 1.88 15.09
N PHE A 479 -35.74 2.71 15.83
CA PHE A 479 -35.13 3.68 16.75
C PHE A 479 -34.45 3.04 17.98
N TRP A 480 -34.78 1.79 18.28
CA TRP A 480 -34.14 1.01 19.34
C TRP A 480 -32.92 0.25 18.86
N THR A 481 -33.01 -0.45 17.73
CA THR A 481 -31.92 -1.30 17.22
C THR A 481 -30.94 -0.52 16.36
N GLY A 482 -31.43 0.39 15.52
CA GLY A 482 -30.70 0.92 14.37
C GLY A 482 -30.60 -0.10 13.24
N ASP A 483 -29.79 0.23 12.24
CA ASP A 483 -29.51 -0.62 11.08
C ASP A 483 -28.02 -0.58 10.71
N ALA A 484 -27.30 -1.62 11.12
CA ALA A 484 -25.88 -1.78 10.85
C ALA A 484 -25.57 -2.04 9.37
N ASN A 485 -26.55 -2.48 8.56
CA ASN A 485 -26.33 -2.70 7.12
C ASN A 485 -26.24 -1.37 6.36
N SER A 486 -27.14 -0.43 6.66
CA SER A 486 -27.15 0.88 6.00
C SER A 486 -26.27 1.92 6.70
N GLY A 487 -26.00 1.76 8.00
CA GLY A 487 -25.24 2.73 8.79
C GLY A 487 -25.96 4.07 8.98
N VAL A 488 -27.26 4.13 8.66
CA VAL A 488 -28.09 5.34 8.79
C VAL A 488 -28.17 5.74 10.26
N PHE A 489 -28.07 7.05 10.50
CA PHE A 489 -28.06 7.66 11.84
C PHE A 489 -26.93 7.21 12.77
N ASN A 490 -25.83 6.66 12.26
CA ASN A 490 -24.64 6.39 13.06
C ASN A 490 -24.07 7.70 13.66
N GLY A 491 -24.03 7.79 14.99
CA GLY A 491 -23.61 8.99 15.72
C GLY A 491 -24.65 10.12 15.77
N SER A 492 -25.88 9.86 15.33
CA SER A 492 -27.01 10.80 15.43
C SER A 492 -27.78 10.57 16.74
N THR A 493 -28.36 11.64 17.28
CA THR A 493 -29.20 11.61 18.49
C THR A 493 -30.69 11.38 18.17
N ASN A 494 -31.02 10.90 16.98
CA ASN A 494 -32.40 10.71 16.53
C ASN A 494 -33.08 9.48 17.16
N GLY A 495 -32.35 8.63 17.87
CA GLY A 495 -32.87 7.44 18.54
C GLY A 495 -31.84 6.83 19.48
N TYR A 496 -32.17 5.70 20.09
CA TYR A 496 -31.26 4.98 20.97
C TYR A 496 -30.21 4.16 20.20
N PHE A 497 -30.62 3.54 19.08
CA PHE A 497 -29.75 2.79 18.17
C PHE A 497 -28.70 1.89 18.84
N ALA A 498 -29.16 0.80 19.48
CA ALA A 498 -28.34 -0.13 20.22
C ALA A 498 -27.16 -0.74 19.44
N GLU A 499 -27.26 -0.89 18.12
CA GLU A 499 -26.13 -1.33 17.28
C GLU A 499 -24.93 -0.38 17.32
N TYR A 500 -25.18 0.92 17.52
CA TYR A 500 -24.12 1.95 17.63
C TYR A 500 -23.71 2.18 19.08
N GLU A 501 -24.68 2.30 19.99
CA GLU A 501 -24.43 2.54 21.41
C GLU A 501 -23.66 1.37 22.06
N HIS A 502 -24.07 0.14 21.76
CA HIS A 502 -23.44 -1.08 22.27
C HIS A 502 -22.49 -1.73 21.26
N ALA A 503 -21.97 -0.95 20.31
CA ALA A 503 -21.09 -1.48 19.27
C ALA A 503 -19.85 -2.18 19.86
N ALA A 504 -19.34 -1.72 21.00
CA ALA A 504 -18.17 -2.30 21.64
C ALA A 504 -18.47 -3.68 22.27
N GLU A 505 -19.62 -3.81 22.93
CA GLU A 505 -20.13 -5.02 23.56
C GLU A 505 -20.45 -6.07 22.48
N LEU A 506 -21.16 -5.67 21.44
CA LEU A 506 -21.52 -6.53 20.31
C LEU A 506 -20.30 -7.03 19.55
N ARG A 507 -19.25 -6.22 19.42
CA ARG A 507 -17.97 -6.63 18.81
C ARG A 507 -17.11 -7.44 19.78
N GLY A 508 -17.18 -7.14 21.07
CA GLY A 508 -16.34 -7.70 22.13
C GLY A 508 -15.03 -6.93 22.36
N PHE A 509 -14.89 -5.72 21.80
CA PHE A 509 -13.73 -4.85 21.95
C PHE A 509 -14.10 -3.39 21.67
N LYS A 510 -13.35 -2.45 22.26
CA LYS A 510 -13.55 -1.01 22.06
C LYS A 510 -12.80 -0.51 20.82
N THR A 511 -13.37 0.46 20.11
CA THR A 511 -12.69 1.19 19.03
C THR A 511 -12.80 2.68 19.28
N PRO A 512 -12.01 3.24 20.22
CA PRO A 512 -12.05 4.65 20.50
C PRO A 512 -11.69 5.44 19.24
N THR A 513 -12.32 6.60 19.10
CA THR A 513 -12.15 7.46 17.95
C THR A 513 -11.54 8.78 18.39
N GLN A 514 -10.52 9.24 17.68
CA GLN A 514 -9.81 10.50 17.92
C GLN A 514 -9.97 11.41 16.70
N SER A 515 -10.47 12.62 16.92
CA SER A 515 -10.57 13.64 15.87
C SER A 515 -9.26 14.40 15.74
N ILE A 516 -8.68 14.40 14.54
CA ILE A 516 -7.40 15.05 14.23
C ILE A 516 -7.64 16.09 13.14
N THR A 517 -7.20 17.32 13.37
CA THR A 517 -7.20 18.36 12.33
C THR A 517 -6.10 18.06 11.31
N ALA A 518 -6.48 17.92 10.06
CA ALA A 518 -5.57 17.66 8.95
C ALA A 518 -5.71 18.76 7.89
N LYS A 519 -4.57 19.12 7.29
CA LYS A 519 -4.50 20.06 6.18
C LYS A 519 -4.38 19.28 4.87
N ALA A 520 -5.25 19.57 3.92
CA ALA A 520 -5.21 19.06 2.55
C ALA A 520 -4.60 20.12 1.65
N ASN A 521 -3.34 19.98 1.23
CA ASN A 521 -2.68 20.98 0.39
C ASN A 521 -3.01 20.84 -1.12
N ARG A 522 -3.59 19.70 -1.52
CA ARG A 522 -3.93 19.38 -2.91
C ARG A 522 -5.44 19.19 -3.15
N TYR A 523 -6.28 19.80 -2.32
CA TYR A 523 -7.74 19.65 -2.41
C TYR A 523 -8.30 20.28 -3.69
N ARG A 524 -9.29 19.63 -4.29
CA ARG A 524 -10.00 20.12 -5.47
C ARG A 524 -11.45 19.63 -5.41
N GLU A 525 -12.37 20.60 -5.34
CA GLU A 525 -13.81 20.34 -5.25
C GLU A 525 -14.39 19.72 -6.52
N ASP A 526 -14.00 20.23 -7.70
CA ASP A 526 -14.37 19.67 -9.00
C ASP A 526 -13.14 19.55 -9.89
N ARG A 527 -13.10 18.54 -10.76
CA ARG A 527 -12.00 18.33 -11.72
C ARG A 527 -11.64 19.58 -12.55
N PHE A 528 -12.59 20.49 -12.77
CA PHE A 528 -12.40 21.71 -13.55
C PHE A 528 -11.98 22.92 -12.72
N LEU A 529 -12.03 22.84 -11.39
CA LEU A 529 -11.62 23.92 -10.49
C LEU A 529 -10.13 23.83 -10.14
N PRO A 530 -9.47 24.96 -9.83
CA PRO A 530 -8.08 24.97 -9.38
C PRO A 530 -7.94 24.24 -8.04
N ARG A 531 -6.76 23.68 -7.80
CA ARG A 531 -6.42 23.08 -6.50
C ARG A 531 -6.29 24.17 -5.44
N GLY A 532 -6.79 23.91 -4.24
CA GLY A 532 -6.72 24.77 -3.08
C GLY A 532 -6.27 24.02 -1.83
N VAL A 533 -6.15 24.78 -0.74
CA VAL A 533 -5.83 24.25 0.58
C VAL A 533 -7.11 24.21 1.40
N LYS A 534 -7.39 23.09 2.05
CA LYS A 534 -8.56 22.94 2.93
C LYS A 534 -8.14 22.32 4.25
N GLU A 535 -8.54 22.95 5.36
CA GLU A 535 -8.44 22.34 6.68
C GLU A 535 -9.70 21.53 6.96
N MET A 536 -9.52 20.33 7.52
CA MET A 536 -10.61 19.43 7.82
C MET A 536 -10.31 18.58 9.06
N THR A 537 -11.36 18.21 9.78
CA THR A 537 -11.25 17.28 10.91
C THR A 537 -11.46 15.86 10.39
N VAL A 538 -10.47 14.99 10.62
CA VAL A 538 -10.51 13.58 10.21
C VAL A 538 -10.56 12.70 11.45
N SER A 539 -11.43 11.69 11.40
CA SER A 539 -11.67 10.76 12.49
C SER A 539 -10.76 9.53 12.39
N LYS A 540 -9.88 9.34 13.38
CA LYS A 540 -8.97 8.19 13.51
C LYS A 540 -9.58 7.17 14.47
N ARG A 541 -9.78 5.94 14.00
CA ARG A 541 -10.24 4.80 14.82
C ARG A 541 -9.05 3.98 15.30
N ASP A 542 -9.07 3.60 16.56
CA ASP A 542 -8.08 2.68 17.13
C ASP A 542 -8.57 1.23 17.04
N TYR A 543 -7.75 0.37 16.43
CA TYR A 543 -8.00 -1.07 16.29
C TYR A 543 -6.96 -1.93 17.02
N ALA A 544 -6.19 -1.36 17.96
CA ALA A 544 -5.13 -2.08 18.68
C ALA A 544 -5.60 -3.41 19.33
N GLU A 545 -6.83 -3.46 19.83
CA GLU A 545 -7.43 -4.68 20.41
C GLU A 545 -7.56 -5.84 19.42
N LEU A 546 -7.61 -5.56 18.10
CA LEU A 546 -7.66 -6.59 17.06
C LEU A 546 -6.28 -7.14 16.69
N ALA A 547 -5.19 -6.48 17.11
CA ALA A 547 -3.84 -6.89 16.73
C ALA A 547 -3.53 -8.37 17.05
N PRO A 548 -3.87 -8.92 18.24
CA PRO A 548 -3.61 -10.33 18.53
C PRO A 548 -4.35 -11.29 17.59
N LEU A 549 -5.61 -10.98 17.24
CA LEU A 549 -6.42 -11.81 16.35
C LEU A 549 -5.94 -11.73 14.89
N LEU A 550 -5.50 -10.55 14.44
CA LEU A 550 -4.91 -10.37 13.12
C LEU A 550 -3.60 -11.16 12.97
N LEU A 551 -2.78 -11.20 14.02
CA LEU A 551 -1.51 -11.92 14.02
C LEU A 551 -1.67 -13.44 14.14
N ALA A 552 -2.68 -13.91 14.88
CA ALA A 552 -3.02 -15.32 14.94
C ALA A 552 -3.51 -15.86 13.58
N GLY A 553 -4.15 -14.99 12.79
CA GLY A 553 -4.68 -15.29 11.47
C GLY A 553 -6.21 -15.34 11.46
N ILE A 554 -6.81 -14.96 10.34
CA ILE A 554 -8.27 -14.80 10.24
C ILE A 554 -9.01 -16.15 10.39
N ASN A 555 -8.37 -17.25 9.99
CA ASN A 555 -8.92 -18.60 10.10
C ASN A 555 -8.36 -19.39 11.29
N SER A 556 -7.71 -18.71 12.24
CA SER A 556 -7.09 -19.31 13.41
C SER A 556 -8.11 -19.79 14.46
N ASN A 557 -7.66 -20.66 15.36
CA ASN A 557 -8.47 -21.16 16.48
C ASN A 557 -8.81 -20.03 17.46
N GLU A 558 -7.94 -19.05 17.61
CA GLU A 558 -8.10 -17.86 18.44
C GLU A 558 -9.31 -17.03 18.01
N VAL A 559 -9.52 -16.87 16.70
CA VAL A 559 -10.71 -16.20 16.15
C VAL A 559 -11.96 -17.02 16.46
N LEU A 560 -11.91 -18.35 16.33
CA LEU A 560 -13.03 -19.22 16.68
C LEU A 560 -13.38 -19.17 18.17
N GLU A 561 -12.39 -19.14 19.04
CA GLU A 561 -12.57 -18.97 20.49
C GLU A 561 -13.13 -17.59 20.84
N PHE A 562 -12.64 -16.54 20.18
CA PHE A 562 -13.19 -15.20 20.35
C PHE A 562 -14.67 -15.16 19.97
N LYS A 563 -15.08 -15.81 18.87
CA LYS A 563 -16.49 -15.89 18.47
C LYS A 563 -17.39 -16.57 19.51
N LYS A 564 -16.86 -17.49 20.33
CA LYS A 564 -17.63 -18.21 21.37
C LYS A 564 -17.92 -17.34 22.60
N ARG A 565 -17.25 -16.21 22.78
CA ARG A 565 -17.47 -15.30 23.92
C ARG A 565 -18.89 -14.73 23.87
N ASN A 566 -19.52 -14.57 25.04
CA ASN A 566 -20.81 -13.91 25.12
C ASN A 566 -20.65 -12.41 24.85
N ARG A 567 -21.10 -11.98 23.67
CA ARG A 567 -21.10 -10.60 23.18
C ARG A 567 -22.53 -10.10 22.96
N ASN A 568 -23.50 -10.78 23.56
CA ASN A 568 -24.90 -10.47 23.37
C ASN A 568 -25.31 -9.33 24.29
N VAL A 569 -26.19 -8.47 23.80
CA VAL A 569 -26.72 -7.33 24.54
C VAL A 569 -28.22 -7.52 24.70
N LYS A 570 -28.71 -7.30 25.92
CA LYS A 570 -30.12 -7.42 26.29
C LYS A 570 -30.65 -6.04 26.62
N LEU A 571 -31.69 -5.62 25.90
CA LEU A 571 -32.36 -4.33 26.08
C LEU A 571 -33.56 -4.47 27.03
N SER A 572 -33.97 -3.36 27.64
CA SER A 572 -35.15 -3.28 28.51
C SER A 572 -36.47 -3.36 27.75
N ILE A 573 -36.46 -3.06 26.45
CA ILE A 573 -37.63 -3.08 25.58
C ILE A 573 -38.33 -4.44 25.62
N ASP A 574 -39.66 -4.42 25.65
CA ASP A 574 -40.50 -5.55 25.28
C ASP A 574 -40.96 -5.39 23.83
N ALA A 575 -40.37 -6.18 22.94
CA ALA A 575 -40.63 -6.07 21.50
C ALA A 575 -42.10 -6.34 21.14
N GLN A 576 -42.78 -7.17 21.92
CA GLN A 576 -44.19 -7.48 21.70
C GLN A 576 -45.08 -6.29 22.08
N LEU A 577 -44.81 -5.65 23.22
CA LEU A 577 -45.52 -4.46 23.66
C LEU A 577 -45.30 -3.29 22.68
N GLN A 578 -44.04 -3.05 22.30
CA GLN A 578 -43.66 -2.04 21.30
C GLN A 578 -44.44 -2.24 19.99
N THR A 579 -44.42 -3.45 19.45
CA THR A 579 -45.08 -3.78 18.18
C THR A 579 -46.60 -3.67 18.29
N ALA A 580 -47.19 -4.13 19.40
CA ALA A 580 -48.62 -4.03 19.63
C ALA A 580 -49.12 -2.58 19.70
N LEU A 581 -48.38 -1.68 20.39
CA LEU A 581 -48.71 -0.26 20.46
C LEU A 581 -48.67 0.40 19.08
N GLN A 582 -47.61 0.17 18.31
CA GLN A 582 -47.48 0.77 16.97
C GLN A 582 -48.52 0.23 16.00
N GLN A 583 -48.87 -1.06 16.08
CA GLN A 583 -49.97 -1.62 15.29
C GLN A 583 -51.33 -1.07 15.71
N SER A 584 -51.55 -0.86 17.01
CA SER A 584 -52.78 -0.24 17.51
C SER A 584 -52.91 1.20 17.02
N MET A 585 -51.85 2.00 17.15
CA MET A 585 -51.82 3.38 16.63
C MET A 585 -52.01 3.42 15.12
N ASN A 586 -51.44 2.47 14.38
CA ASN A 586 -51.59 2.41 12.93
C ASN A 586 -53.02 2.03 12.48
N ARG A 587 -53.82 1.41 13.33
CA ARG A 587 -55.23 1.09 13.08
C ARG A 587 -56.18 2.23 13.46
N ASP A 588 -55.71 3.21 14.22
CA ASP A 588 -56.51 4.34 14.66
C ASP A 588 -56.52 5.45 13.59
N ASP A 589 -57.65 5.59 12.90
CA ASP A 589 -57.83 6.59 11.86
C ASP A 589 -57.74 8.03 12.37
N SER A 590 -57.97 8.26 13.66
CA SER A 590 -57.87 9.60 14.25
C SER A 590 -56.43 10.13 14.25
N LEU A 591 -55.45 9.23 14.22
CA LEU A 591 -54.03 9.57 14.29
C LEU A 591 -53.41 9.87 12.93
N LYS A 592 -54.09 9.56 11.81
CA LYS A 592 -53.56 9.67 10.43
C LYS A 592 -52.96 11.04 10.05
N LYS A 593 -53.36 12.11 10.74
CA LYS A 593 -52.86 13.48 10.52
C LYS A 593 -51.99 13.99 11.66
N SER A 594 -51.40 13.10 12.45
CA SER A 594 -50.66 13.46 13.66
C SER A 594 -49.39 12.63 13.81
N ARG A 595 -48.42 13.20 14.52
CA ARG A 595 -47.25 12.49 15.02
C ARG A 595 -47.45 12.21 16.50
N VAL A 596 -47.39 10.95 16.89
CA VAL A 596 -47.70 10.51 18.26
C VAL A 596 -46.59 9.60 18.75
N SER A 597 -46.23 9.76 20.03
CA SER A 597 -45.39 8.81 20.77
C SER A 597 -46.12 8.28 21.99
N VAL A 598 -45.86 7.03 22.34
CA VAL A 598 -46.29 6.39 23.57
C VAL A 598 -45.07 5.75 24.21
N VAL A 599 -44.69 6.24 25.39
CA VAL A 599 -43.58 5.68 26.19
C VAL A 599 -44.17 4.94 27.38
N ILE A 600 -43.75 3.69 27.57
CA ILE A 600 -44.14 2.88 28.72
C ILE A 600 -42.89 2.54 29.52
N MET A 601 -42.93 2.87 30.82
CA MET A 601 -41.85 2.60 31.77
C MET A 601 -42.36 1.78 32.94
N GLU A 602 -41.49 0.95 33.48
CA GLU A 602 -41.71 0.24 34.73
C GLU A 602 -41.38 1.18 35.90
N ASP A 603 -42.35 1.41 36.78
CA ASP A 603 -42.30 2.39 37.87
C ASP A 603 -41.19 2.08 38.90
N LYS A 604 -40.97 0.80 39.20
CA LYS A 604 -40.02 0.36 40.23
C LYS A 604 -38.56 0.36 39.78
N THR A 605 -38.30 0.03 38.52
CA THR A 605 -36.95 -0.17 37.99
C THR A 605 -36.48 0.99 37.13
N GLY A 606 -37.40 1.78 36.58
CA GLY A 606 -37.11 2.77 35.55
C GLY A 606 -36.85 2.16 34.17
N ASP A 607 -37.01 0.84 33.99
CA ASP A 607 -36.86 0.18 32.70
C ASP A 607 -37.87 0.75 31.71
N VAL A 608 -37.38 1.22 30.55
CA VAL A 608 -38.28 1.60 29.47
C VAL A 608 -38.63 0.37 28.65
N LEU A 609 -39.92 0.06 28.61
CA LEU A 609 -40.47 -1.15 27.99
C LEU A 609 -40.89 -0.93 26.53
N ALA A 610 -41.31 0.29 26.19
CA ALA A 610 -41.66 0.67 24.83
C ALA A 610 -41.49 2.19 24.64
N SER A 611 -41.04 2.58 23.46
CA SER A 611 -41.12 3.94 22.92
C SER A 611 -41.69 3.82 21.52
N ALA A 612 -43.01 3.73 21.46
CA ALA A 612 -43.75 3.49 20.23
C ALA A 612 -44.04 4.83 19.54
N VAL A 613 -43.88 4.89 18.21
CA VAL A 613 -44.13 6.11 17.43
C VAL A 613 -45.11 5.86 16.29
N TYR A 614 -45.83 6.91 15.92
CA TYR A 614 -46.68 6.95 14.73
C TYR A 614 -46.46 8.29 13.99
N PRO A 615 -46.36 8.28 12.65
CA PRO A 615 -46.21 7.12 11.78
C PRO A 615 -44.84 6.44 11.92
N LEU A 616 -44.72 5.19 11.45
CA LEU A 616 -43.46 4.44 11.48
C LEU A 616 -42.39 5.05 10.56
N PRO A 617 -41.09 4.90 10.89
CA PRO A 617 -40.01 5.39 10.06
C PRO A 617 -39.96 4.66 8.71
N PRO A 618 -39.70 5.37 7.59
CA PRO A 618 -39.65 4.77 6.26
C PRO A 618 -38.32 4.04 6.02
N VAL A 619 -38.07 2.95 6.75
CA VAL A 619 -36.78 2.21 6.73
C VAL A 619 -36.35 1.64 5.37
N LYS A 620 -37.25 1.62 4.39
CA LYS A 620 -37.00 1.14 3.01
C LYS A 620 -36.69 2.28 2.04
N ASP A 621 -36.80 3.53 2.47
CA ASP A 621 -36.55 4.73 1.68
C ASP A 621 -35.53 5.63 2.40
N TRP A 622 -34.28 5.55 1.97
CA TRP A 622 -33.16 6.27 2.59
C TRP A 622 -33.20 7.77 2.33
N GLU A 623 -33.81 8.20 1.23
CA GLU A 623 -33.97 9.63 0.95
C GLU A 623 -34.93 10.22 1.97
N LEU A 624 -36.11 9.61 2.17
CA LEU A 624 -37.08 10.06 3.17
C LEU A 624 -36.54 10.03 4.61
N LEU A 625 -35.73 9.02 4.97
CA LEU A 625 -35.13 8.94 6.31
C LEU A 625 -34.16 10.09 6.60
N ASN A 626 -33.35 10.50 5.62
CA ASN A 626 -32.33 11.54 5.81
C ASN A 626 -32.86 12.97 5.59
N MET A 627 -34.14 13.14 5.25
CA MET A 627 -34.74 14.46 5.07
C MET A 627 -34.73 15.28 6.36
N THR A 628 -34.42 16.55 6.22
CA THR A 628 -34.56 17.55 7.28
C THR A 628 -36.05 17.79 7.60
N THR A 629 -36.35 18.27 8.80
CA THR A 629 -37.72 18.63 9.20
C THR A 629 -38.35 19.66 8.23
N ALA A 630 -37.55 20.56 7.67
CA ALA A 630 -38.01 21.56 6.69
C ALA A 630 -38.42 20.93 5.35
N GLU A 631 -37.72 19.90 4.90
CA GLU A 631 -38.07 19.15 3.68
C GLU A 631 -39.29 18.27 3.92
N GLN A 632 -39.37 17.62 5.08
CA GLN A 632 -40.53 16.82 5.47
C GLN A 632 -41.82 17.65 5.47
N ASN A 633 -41.78 18.89 5.98
CA ASN A 633 -42.93 19.80 6.01
C ASN A 633 -43.44 20.19 4.61
N LYS A 634 -42.67 19.95 3.53
CA LYS A 634 -43.11 20.18 2.15
C LYS A 634 -43.86 18.98 1.56
N LEU A 635 -43.79 17.81 2.21
CA LEU A 635 -44.48 16.61 1.76
C LEU A 635 -45.93 16.60 2.24
N ALA A 636 -46.82 15.99 1.46
CA ALA A 636 -48.23 15.84 1.82
C ALA A 636 -48.49 14.82 2.94
N GLY A 637 -47.50 13.98 3.26
CA GLY A 637 -47.58 12.91 4.26
C GLY A 637 -46.80 13.24 5.54
N TRP A 638 -47.20 12.60 6.64
CA TRP A 638 -46.47 12.67 7.90
C TRP A 638 -45.40 11.57 7.93
N TYR A 639 -44.18 11.92 8.33
CA TYR A 639 -43.07 10.99 8.47
C TYR A 639 -42.36 11.23 9.80
N THR A 640 -41.75 10.17 10.33
CA THR A 640 -41.02 10.20 11.58
C THR A 640 -39.59 9.75 11.34
N THR A 641 -38.63 10.66 11.52
CA THR A 641 -37.18 10.38 11.35
C THR A 641 -36.40 10.43 12.66
N SER A 642 -37.10 10.59 13.79
CA SER A 642 -36.53 10.50 15.14
C SER A 642 -37.53 9.88 16.11
N ASP A 643 -37.03 9.31 17.21
CA ASP A 643 -37.85 8.80 18.31
C ASP A 643 -38.50 9.98 19.05
N LEU A 644 -39.79 10.18 18.81
CA LEU A 644 -40.55 11.27 19.41
C LEU A 644 -40.75 11.11 20.93
N GLY A 645 -40.55 9.91 21.49
CA GLY A 645 -40.65 9.66 22.92
C GLY A 645 -39.37 10.04 23.68
N PHE A 646 -38.20 9.76 23.10
CA PHE A 646 -36.91 9.97 23.76
C PHE A 646 -36.15 11.21 23.33
N THR A 647 -36.26 11.58 22.06
CA THR A 647 -35.33 12.55 21.44
C THR A 647 -35.98 13.89 21.15
N TYR A 648 -37.30 13.97 21.28
CA TYR A 648 -38.07 15.15 20.96
C TYR A 648 -38.75 15.75 22.20
N ALA A 649 -38.32 16.94 22.60
CA ALA A 649 -38.92 17.65 23.73
C ALA A 649 -40.26 18.28 23.33
N THR A 650 -41.35 17.84 23.96
CA THR A 650 -42.69 18.42 23.79
C THR A 650 -43.11 19.24 24.99
N GLN A 651 -44.03 20.20 24.79
CA GLN A 651 -44.65 20.89 25.91
C GLN A 651 -45.50 19.90 26.73
N PRO A 652 -45.30 19.78 28.06
CA PRO A 652 -45.99 18.80 28.89
C PRO A 652 -47.49 19.08 29.09
N GLY A 653 -47.96 20.27 28.69
CA GLY A 653 -49.38 20.64 28.74
C GLY A 653 -49.98 20.54 30.15
N SER A 654 -51.23 20.07 30.24
CA SER A 654 -51.92 19.93 31.52
C SER A 654 -51.31 18.88 32.45
N THR A 655 -50.48 17.96 31.95
CA THR A 655 -49.81 16.95 32.78
C THR A 655 -48.83 17.60 33.78
N ALA A 656 -48.24 18.74 33.42
CA ALA A 656 -47.38 19.51 34.32
C ALA A 656 -48.11 19.99 35.59
N LYS A 657 -49.44 20.15 35.54
CA LYS A 657 -50.24 20.56 36.71
C LYS A 657 -50.16 19.55 37.85
N VAL A 658 -49.98 18.26 37.55
CA VAL A 658 -49.80 17.22 38.57
C VAL A 658 -48.50 17.44 39.32
N LEU A 659 -47.41 17.74 38.62
CA LEU A 659 -46.12 18.08 39.25
C LEU A 659 -46.22 19.37 40.05
N THR A 660 -46.92 20.39 39.54
CA THR A 660 -47.17 21.64 40.28
C THR A 660 -47.93 21.37 41.58
N ALA A 661 -48.94 20.50 41.55
CA ALA A 661 -49.69 20.10 42.74
C ALA A 661 -48.89 19.25 43.73
N MET A 662 -47.90 18.48 43.26
CA MET A 662 -46.99 17.74 44.15
C MET A 662 -45.91 18.64 44.78
N ALA A 663 -45.55 19.73 44.11
CA ALA A 663 -44.54 20.69 44.58
C ALA A 663 -45.10 21.73 45.56
N ALA A 664 -46.39 22.05 45.44
CA ALA A 664 -47.14 22.88 46.38
C ALA A 664 -47.53 22.09 47.62
#